data_AF-A0A166KA67-F1
#
_entry.id   AF-A0A166KA67-F1
#
_cell.length_a   1.000
_cell.length_b   1.000
_cell.length_c   1.000
_cell.angle_alpha   90.00
_cell.angle_beta   90.00
_cell.angle_gamma   90.00
#
_symmetry.space_group_name_H-M   'P 1'
#
loop_
_entity.id
_entity.type
_entity.pdbx_description
1 polymer ?
#
loop_
_entity_poly.entity_id
_entity_poly.type
_entity_poly.pdbx_seq_one_letter_code
_entity_poly.pdbx_strand_id
1 'polypeptide(L)'
;MQTKKLKYVFLAVAIVLVTVFYVISIEDKSQDIIADRLPQGVLVMNNINQKSTQIPKNEEVVAALDNYAKSHQSFIISTVVRPEGNGSFKPSYMTFGDGKLASNIRLFSKANRAENDLLGMGATYHIMTGHTNPEELSSYLSNKFRVIAVPIQRLTILGEYYNIYGNPQAVTLLISIFLAFFGLAIFVRISELRKSGIELLSGKTLLNTVFSDSIRDMKFIAILTLIAMMGTSSYLLITGLSNLSLHIFALFSVFLSSLIFVVLSCLVSGIIMLILSRTQLNQLIKGKLPTTALMVLVVLMQFAVSIVLVTSLAGIHYNQIELKKQDADLDKWKQQKDYYTISAAPNLKVSSQEAKAWWNFYNIEVTKEEAIFVRHNLFDGPEESSDEQLIVTPSYLKAQHINVKEDFSNLKLGEYALLIPKNQMKNRQKLIAQYNKLLTETTQNGKKETKMKAKYVEEVPSDENRFIYNVAYEKMTTQQEIFDPIIIVITPQSSGEETGISWAGDNDYFFVKGKEQTLNTLKKLGLYDKVHYLVNAYGQYEAQTNLVEESLNMAILSAIITIIVISFFYILLHLLYFTHFRRTIVIKFISGMPNLRIHRPFIFVELGLLLILLPTLTIISNEFLYSLFVVSTLWFISLIILLVQMKNFENGQIDSLKGE
;
A
#
# COMPACT_ATOMS: atom_id res chain seq x y z
N MET A 1 -5.32 -18.54 39.77
CA MET A 1 -4.51 -19.50 38.97
C MET A 1 -5.04 -19.63 37.52
N GLN A 2 -6.36 -19.66 37.29
CA GLN A 2 -6.96 -19.70 35.94
C GLN A 2 -6.68 -18.45 35.08
N THR A 3 -6.74 -17.23 35.63
CA THR A 3 -6.51 -15.98 34.88
C THR A 3 -5.08 -15.81 34.33
N LYS A 4 -4.07 -16.30 35.06
CA LYS A 4 -2.66 -16.30 34.60
C LYS A 4 -2.45 -17.20 33.39
N LYS A 5 -3.03 -18.41 33.41
CA LYS A 5 -2.93 -19.35 32.29
C LYS A 5 -3.59 -18.75 31.04
N LEU A 6 -4.76 -18.14 31.20
CA LEU A 6 -5.48 -17.48 30.10
C LEU A 6 -4.65 -16.38 29.42
N LYS A 7 -3.93 -15.55 30.21
CA LYS A 7 -3.04 -14.51 29.68
C LYS A 7 -1.95 -15.08 28.76
N TYR A 8 -1.27 -16.13 29.20
CA TYR A 8 -0.17 -16.73 28.44
C TYR A 8 -0.65 -17.46 27.19
N VAL A 9 -1.82 -18.10 27.25
CA VAL A 9 -2.49 -18.66 26.07
C VAL A 9 -2.80 -17.56 25.05
N PHE A 10 -3.40 -16.47 25.50
CA PHE A 10 -3.71 -15.36 24.59
C PHE A 10 -2.46 -14.72 24.00
N LEU A 11 -1.41 -14.51 24.80
CA LEU A 11 -0.15 -13.96 24.31
C LEU A 11 0.49 -14.88 23.26
N ALA A 12 0.39 -16.21 23.44
CA ALA A 12 0.80 -17.16 22.41
C ALA A 12 -0.03 -17.01 21.14
N VAL A 13 -1.37 -16.91 21.25
CA VAL A 13 -2.26 -16.69 20.10
C VAL A 13 -1.95 -15.37 19.39
N ALA A 14 -1.71 -14.29 20.12
CA ALA A 14 -1.39 -12.98 19.53
C ALA A 14 -0.08 -13.01 18.74
N ILE A 15 0.98 -13.63 19.30
CA ILE A 15 2.26 -13.80 18.60
C ILE A 15 2.08 -14.70 17.36
N VAL A 16 1.30 -15.78 17.46
CA VAL A 16 0.99 -16.65 16.31
C VAL A 16 0.25 -15.87 15.22
N LEU A 17 -0.77 -15.09 15.56
CA LEU A 17 -1.54 -14.29 14.59
C LEU A 17 -0.65 -13.29 13.85
N VAL A 18 0.21 -12.56 14.57
CA VAL A 18 1.16 -11.62 13.96
C VAL A 18 2.20 -12.35 13.10
N THR A 19 2.66 -13.53 13.53
CA THR A 19 3.61 -14.33 12.75
C THR A 19 2.98 -14.86 11.46
N VAL A 20 1.75 -15.36 11.53
CA VAL A 20 0.99 -15.84 10.36
C VAL A 20 0.75 -14.68 9.38
N PHE A 21 0.38 -13.51 9.88
CA PHE A 21 0.26 -12.30 9.07
C PHE A 21 1.53 -12.02 8.26
N TYR A 22 2.71 -12.04 8.90
CA TYR A 22 3.97 -11.83 8.18
C TYR A 22 4.31 -12.93 7.20
N VAL A 23 4.08 -14.20 7.55
CA VAL A 23 4.39 -15.33 6.68
C VAL A 23 3.59 -15.28 5.38
N ILE A 24 2.29 -15.02 5.46
CA ILE A 24 1.41 -14.91 4.28
C ILE A 24 1.88 -13.75 3.39
N SER A 25 2.10 -12.56 3.96
CA SER A 25 2.47 -11.39 3.17
C SER A 25 3.86 -11.50 2.51
N ILE A 26 4.79 -12.29 3.06
CA ILE A 26 6.13 -12.46 2.48
C ILE A 26 6.10 -13.29 1.20
N GLU A 27 5.19 -14.25 1.10
CA GLU A 27 5.08 -15.12 -0.07
C GLU A 27 4.76 -14.30 -1.32
N ASP A 28 3.74 -13.45 -1.23
CA ASP A 28 3.29 -12.59 -2.33
C ASP A 28 4.32 -11.51 -2.69
N LYS A 29 5.05 -10.97 -1.70
CA LYS A 29 5.97 -9.83 -1.86
C LYS A 29 7.45 -10.22 -1.92
N SER A 30 7.75 -11.50 -2.11
CA SER A 30 9.11 -12.03 -1.96
C SER A 30 10.16 -11.37 -2.87
N GLN A 31 9.81 -11.05 -4.13
CA GLN A 31 10.73 -10.39 -5.05
C GLN A 31 10.96 -8.91 -4.69
N ASP A 32 9.91 -8.20 -4.27
CA ASP A 32 10.00 -6.82 -3.83
C ASP A 32 10.89 -6.71 -2.59
N ILE A 33 10.73 -7.62 -1.63
CA ILE A 33 11.60 -7.69 -0.44
C ILE A 33 13.07 -7.93 -0.82
N ILE A 34 13.32 -8.75 -1.84
CA ILE A 34 14.70 -9.01 -2.32
C ILE A 34 15.27 -7.76 -3.00
N ALA A 35 14.46 -7.08 -3.83
CA ALA A 35 14.84 -5.88 -4.57
C ALA A 35 15.13 -4.70 -3.63
N ASP A 36 14.25 -4.43 -2.66
CA ASP A 36 14.43 -3.35 -1.67
C ASP A 36 15.68 -3.55 -0.80
N ARG A 37 16.14 -4.81 -0.68
CA ARG A 37 17.30 -5.20 0.13
C ARG A 37 18.62 -5.22 -0.61
N LEU A 38 18.63 -4.87 -1.89
CA LEU A 38 19.86 -4.69 -2.65
C LEU A 38 20.75 -3.64 -1.95
N PRO A 39 22.08 -3.84 -1.96
CA PRO A 39 23.01 -2.94 -1.28
C PRO A 39 23.02 -1.55 -1.95
N GLN A 40 23.78 -0.63 -1.35
CA GLN A 40 23.94 0.71 -1.91
C GLN A 40 24.45 0.64 -3.35
N GLY A 41 24.12 1.64 -4.14
CA GLY A 41 24.39 1.63 -5.56
C GLY A 41 24.34 2.99 -6.19
N VAL A 42 24.18 3.01 -7.50
CA VAL A 42 24.06 4.22 -8.29
C VAL A 42 22.88 4.09 -9.23
N LEU A 43 22.03 5.11 -9.25
CA LEU A 43 20.96 5.29 -10.22
C LEU A 43 21.47 6.16 -11.37
N VAL A 44 21.28 5.68 -12.60
CA VAL A 44 21.59 6.42 -13.81
C VAL A 44 20.34 7.11 -14.33
N MET A 45 20.51 8.38 -14.69
CA MET A 45 19.50 9.28 -15.20
C MET A 45 19.98 9.98 -16.46
N ASN A 46 19.01 10.39 -17.27
CA ASN A 46 19.25 11.13 -18.50
C ASN A 46 19.90 12.48 -18.23
N ASN A 47 21.03 12.74 -18.90
CA ASN A 47 21.61 14.07 -18.94
C ASN A 47 21.00 14.86 -20.10
N ILE A 48 20.10 15.81 -19.79
CA ILE A 48 19.46 16.68 -20.79
C ILE A 48 20.46 17.48 -21.64
N ASN A 49 21.72 17.61 -21.23
CA ASN A 49 22.76 18.34 -21.98
C ASN A 49 23.68 17.43 -22.81
N GLN A 50 23.58 16.10 -22.66
CA GLN A 50 24.40 15.16 -23.39
C GLN A 50 24.03 15.14 -24.88
N LYS A 51 25.03 15.11 -25.76
CA LYS A 51 24.81 14.96 -27.20
C LYS A 51 24.69 13.48 -27.54
N SER A 52 23.78 13.12 -28.45
CA SER A 52 23.60 11.74 -28.89
C SER A 52 24.90 11.09 -29.41
N THR A 53 25.78 11.85 -30.06
CA THR A 53 27.09 11.36 -30.54
C THR A 53 28.08 10.99 -29.43
N GLN A 54 27.75 11.30 -28.17
CA GLN A 54 28.56 11.02 -26.99
C GLN A 54 28.00 9.87 -26.15
N ILE A 55 26.94 9.20 -26.61
CA ILE A 55 26.42 8.00 -25.97
C ILE A 55 27.30 6.83 -26.42
N PRO A 56 28.04 6.17 -25.50
CA PRO A 56 28.91 5.05 -25.83
C PRO A 56 28.10 3.82 -26.26
N LYS A 57 28.74 2.91 -26.99
CA LYS A 57 28.12 1.62 -27.32
C LYS A 57 28.02 0.74 -26.08
N ASN A 58 27.00 -0.13 -26.02
CA ASN A 58 26.80 -1.02 -24.89
C ASN A 58 28.00 -1.93 -24.63
N GLU A 59 28.69 -2.42 -25.67
CA GLU A 59 29.90 -3.23 -25.50
C GLU A 59 31.02 -2.47 -24.75
N GLU A 60 31.17 -1.18 -25.06
CA GLU A 60 32.14 -0.30 -24.40
C GLU A 60 31.75 -0.07 -22.94
N VAL A 61 30.45 0.09 -22.66
CA VAL A 61 29.93 0.24 -21.29
C VAL A 61 30.15 -1.02 -20.48
N VAL A 62 29.82 -2.21 -21.04
CA VAL A 62 30.09 -3.51 -20.39
C VAL A 62 31.57 -3.66 -20.07
N ALA A 63 32.44 -3.41 -21.05
CA ALA A 63 33.88 -3.56 -20.88
C ALA A 63 34.44 -2.58 -19.84
N ALA A 64 34.00 -1.31 -19.89
CA ALA A 64 34.43 -0.28 -18.95
C ALA A 64 33.99 -0.60 -17.52
N LEU A 65 32.74 -1.01 -17.31
CA LEU A 65 32.22 -1.41 -16.00
C LEU A 65 32.87 -2.68 -15.46
N ASP A 66 33.07 -3.70 -16.31
CA ASP A 66 33.73 -4.94 -15.90
C ASP A 66 35.19 -4.69 -15.51
N ASN A 67 35.90 -3.84 -16.27
CA ASN A 67 37.27 -3.43 -15.96
C ASN A 67 37.33 -2.59 -14.69
N TYR A 68 36.40 -1.64 -14.51
CA TYR A 68 36.31 -0.83 -13.31
C TYR A 68 36.06 -1.71 -12.08
N ALA A 69 35.10 -2.63 -12.16
CA ALA A 69 34.79 -3.57 -11.09
C ALA A 69 36.03 -4.41 -10.72
N LYS A 70 36.72 -4.98 -11.71
CA LYS A 70 37.97 -5.74 -11.50
C LYS A 70 39.09 -4.91 -10.89
N SER A 71 39.34 -3.71 -11.40
CA SER A 71 40.44 -2.85 -10.93
C SER A 71 40.23 -2.39 -9.49
N HIS A 72 38.98 -2.22 -9.07
CA HIS A 72 38.62 -1.85 -7.70
C HIS A 72 38.26 -3.06 -6.83
N GLN A 73 38.56 -4.29 -7.29
CA GLN A 73 38.25 -5.55 -6.59
C GLN A 73 36.79 -5.61 -6.10
N SER A 74 35.89 -5.07 -6.92
CA SER A 74 34.48 -4.87 -6.62
C SER A 74 33.61 -5.79 -7.46
N PHE A 75 32.47 -6.19 -6.88
CA PHE A 75 31.42 -6.96 -7.52
C PHE A 75 30.18 -6.07 -7.62
N ILE A 76 29.81 -5.74 -8.85
CA ILE A 76 28.68 -4.85 -9.12
C ILE A 76 27.63 -5.65 -9.85
N ILE A 77 26.36 -5.41 -9.52
CA ILE A 77 25.24 -5.98 -10.24
C ILE A 77 24.33 -4.87 -10.77
N SER A 78 23.69 -5.14 -11.90
CA SER A 78 22.67 -4.27 -12.45
C SER A 78 21.38 -5.03 -12.68
N THR A 79 20.26 -4.40 -12.34
CA THR A 79 18.93 -4.97 -12.49
C THR A 79 18.52 -4.91 -13.96
N VAL A 80 18.23 -6.07 -14.55
CA VAL A 80 17.73 -6.22 -15.91
C VAL A 80 16.31 -6.75 -15.84
N VAL A 81 15.38 -5.93 -16.31
CA VAL A 81 13.98 -6.31 -16.49
C VAL A 81 13.78 -6.51 -17.98
N ARG A 82 13.22 -7.66 -18.37
CA ARG A 82 12.88 -7.96 -19.75
C ARG A 82 11.37 -8.20 -19.86
N PRO A 83 10.79 -7.90 -21.04
CA PRO A 83 9.39 -8.17 -21.32
C PRO A 83 9.08 -9.68 -21.42
N GLU A 84 9.03 -10.38 -20.28
CA GLU A 84 8.69 -11.82 -20.21
C GLU A 84 7.18 -12.08 -20.30
N GLY A 85 6.34 -11.06 -20.15
CA GLY A 85 4.88 -11.09 -20.39
C GLY A 85 4.08 -12.06 -19.52
N ASN A 86 4.48 -12.23 -18.26
CA ASN A 86 3.75 -13.02 -17.24
C ASN A 86 3.25 -12.14 -16.08
N GLY A 87 3.26 -10.81 -16.22
CA GLY A 87 2.79 -9.85 -15.21
C GLY A 87 3.63 -9.78 -13.93
N SER A 88 4.62 -10.65 -13.74
CA SER A 88 5.46 -10.66 -12.54
C SER A 88 6.76 -9.88 -12.76
N PHE A 89 7.05 -8.90 -11.88
CA PHE A 89 8.36 -8.24 -11.79
C PHE A 89 9.38 -9.26 -11.25
N LYS A 90 9.99 -10.03 -12.16
CA LYS A 90 11.04 -11.01 -11.82
C LYS A 90 12.36 -10.56 -12.43
N PRO A 91 13.04 -9.58 -11.82
CA PRO A 91 14.28 -9.05 -12.34
C PRO A 91 15.34 -10.14 -12.45
N SER A 92 16.14 -10.07 -13.50
CA SER A 92 17.39 -10.80 -13.61
C SER A 92 18.56 -9.84 -13.37
N TYR A 93 19.69 -10.36 -12.91
CA TYR A 93 20.80 -9.51 -12.50
C TYR A 93 22.02 -9.73 -13.37
N MET A 94 22.44 -8.66 -14.03
CA MET A 94 23.70 -8.60 -14.74
C MET A 94 24.84 -8.44 -13.74
N THR A 95 25.95 -9.13 -13.99
CA THR A 95 27.11 -9.14 -13.09
C THR A 95 28.32 -8.49 -13.75
N PHE A 96 29.11 -7.76 -12.96
CA PHE A 96 30.38 -7.15 -13.35
C PHE A 96 31.46 -7.46 -12.32
N GLY A 97 32.67 -7.79 -12.78
CA GLY A 97 33.76 -8.26 -11.92
C GLY A 97 33.73 -9.77 -11.66
N ASP A 98 34.45 -10.21 -10.63
CA ASP A 98 34.74 -11.63 -10.37
C ASP A 98 33.87 -12.27 -9.27
N GLY A 99 32.84 -11.56 -8.79
CA GLY A 99 31.93 -12.06 -7.77
C GLY A 99 30.91 -13.09 -8.29
N LYS A 100 30.33 -13.85 -7.36
CA LYS A 100 29.28 -14.84 -7.64
C LYS A 100 27.95 -14.38 -7.04
N LEU A 101 26.90 -14.41 -7.84
CA LEU A 101 25.54 -14.16 -7.40
C LEU A 101 25.03 -15.33 -6.56
N ALA A 102 24.15 -15.07 -5.59
CA ALA A 102 23.51 -16.12 -4.80
C ALA A 102 22.61 -17.01 -5.69
N SER A 103 22.50 -18.30 -5.36
CA SER A 103 21.87 -19.34 -6.21
C SER A 103 20.36 -19.14 -6.46
N ASN A 104 19.69 -18.36 -5.62
CA ASN A 104 18.27 -18.06 -5.68
C ASN A 104 17.96 -16.71 -6.34
N ILE A 105 18.97 -15.98 -6.80
CA ILE A 105 18.82 -14.77 -7.58
C ILE A 105 18.97 -15.13 -9.06
N ARG A 106 18.07 -14.64 -9.91
CA ARG A 106 18.10 -14.90 -11.35
C ARG A 106 19.33 -14.24 -11.97
N LEU A 107 20.29 -15.04 -12.43
CA LEU A 107 21.45 -14.54 -13.15
C LEU A 107 21.10 -14.19 -14.59
N PHE A 108 21.48 -13.00 -15.02
CA PHE A 108 21.41 -12.62 -16.42
C PHE A 108 22.64 -13.14 -17.20
N SER A 109 22.41 -13.70 -18.39
CA SER A 109 23.46 -14.32 -19.21
C SER A 109 24.59 -13.33 -19.55
N LYS A 110 25.84 -13.73 -19.32
CA LYS A 110 27.02 -12.92 -19.66
C LYS A 110 27.18 -12.65 -21.16
N ALA A 111 26.69 -13.56 -22.01
CA ALA A 111 26.79 -13.45 -23.47
C ALA A 111 25.89 -12.34 -24.03
N ASN A 112 24.82 -11.99 -23.31
CA ASN A 112 23.78 -11.07 -23.77
C ASN A 112 23.90 -9.69 -23.12
N ARG A 113 25.00 -9.39 -22.40
CA ARG A 113 25.11 -8.16 -21.60
C ARG A 113 25.01 -6.90 -22.47
N ALA A 114 25.72 -6.89 -23.60
CA ALA A 114 25.78 -5.75 -24.51
C ALA A 114 24.47 -5.51 -25.27
N GLU A 115 23.51 -6.42 -25.19
CA GLU A 115 22.19 -6.22 -25.79
C GLU A 115 21.43 -5.11 -25.02
N ASN A 116 21.47 -5.11 -23.68
CA ASN A 116 20.63 -4.26 -22.82
C ASN A 116 20.98 -2.77 -22.82
N ASP A 117 20.01 -1.88 -22.54
CA ASP A 117 20.31 -0.47 -22.24
C ASP A 117 20.98 -0.30 -20.87
N LEU A 118 22.29 -0.09 -20.88
CA LEU A 118 23.09 0.02 -19.66
C LEU A 118 23.12 1.45 -19.10
N LEU A 119 22.74 2.45 -19.89
CA LEU A 119 22.77 3.86 -19.47
C LEU A 119 21.39 4.52 -19.57
N GLY A 120 20.34 3.71 -19.78
CA GLY A 120 18.97 4.17 -19.86
C GLY A 120 18.44 4.73 -18.54
N MET A 121 17.37 5.53 -18.64
CA MET A 121 16.71 6.14 -17.49
C MET A 121 16.18 5.05 -16.55
N GLY A 122 16.67 5.02 -15.31
CA GLY A 122 16.28 4.02 -14.32
C GLY A 122 17.26 2.85 -14.17
N ALA A 123 18.35 2.80 -14.95
CA ALA A 123 19.38 1.78 -14.77
C ALA A 123 20.04 1.92 -13.39
N THR A 124 20.04 0.83 -12.63
CA THR A 124 20.61 0.77 -11.27
C THR A 124 21.82 -0.15 -11.23
N TYR A 125 22.86 0.29 -10.52
CA TYR A 125 24.11 -0.44 -10.31
C TYR A 125 24.39 -0.59 -8.82
N HIS A 126 24.17 -1.77 -8.28
CA HIS A 126 24.35 -2.08 -6.86
C HIS A 126 25.73 -2.69 -6.60
N ILE A 127 26.41 -2.19 -5.56
CA ILE A 127 27.75 -2.66 -5.16
C ILE A 127 27.57 -3.78 -4.14
N MET A 128 27.81 -5.03 -4.55
CA MET A 128 27.60 -6.21 -3.70
C MET A 128 28.74 -6.39 -2.68
N THR A 129 29.97 -6.27 -3.14
CA THR A 129 31.20 -6.38 -2.34
C THR A 129 32.31 -5.57 -3.01
N GLY A 130 33.30 -5.08 -2.27
CA GLY A 130 34.48 -4.45 -2.86
C GLY A 130 34.93 -3.18 -2.15
N HIS A 131 35.88 -2.48 -2.77
CA HIS A 131 36.46 -1.24 -2.24
C HIS A 131 35.88 0.04 -2.83
N THR A 132 35.05 -0.06 -3.88
CA THR A 132 34.33 1.09 -4.43
C THR A 132 33.16 1.49 -3.52
N ASN A 133 32.96 2.80 -3.32
CA ASN A 133 31.75 3.36 -2.72
C ASN A 133 30.79 3.96 -3.79
N PRO A 134 29.51 4.19 -3.46
CA PRO A 134 28.53 4.75 -4.40
C PRO A 134 28.94 6.09 -5.03
N GLU A 135 29.64 6.96 -4.30
CA GLU A 135 30.08 8.28 -4.77
C GLU A 135 31.20 8.17 -5.82
N GLU A 136 32.13 7.24 -5.63
CA GLU A 136 33.18 6.93 -6.60
C GLU A 136 32.59 6.30 -7.86
N LEU A 137 31.66 5.36 -7.71
CA LEU A 137 30.98 4.74 -8.86
C LEU A 137 30.12 5.76 -9.61
N SER A 138 29.41 6.65 -8.90
CA SER A 138 28.58 7.69 -9.54
C SER A 138 29.43 8.72 -10.27
N SER A 139 30.54 9.13 -9.66
CA SER A 139 31.52 10.03 -10.30
C SER A 139 32.15 9.37 -11.53
N TYR A 140 32.49 8.08 -11.44
CA TYR A 140 33.02 7.33 -12.58
C TYR A 140 32.01 7.25 -13.72
N LEU A 141 30.77 6.83 -13.45
CA LEU A 141 29.69 6.74 -14.44
C LEU A 141 29.42 8.10 -15.10
N SER A 142 29.31 9.15 -14.28
CA SER A 142 29.06 10.52 -14.78
C SER A 142 30.20 11.04 -15.63
N ASN A 143 31.46 10.85 -15.21
CA ASN A 143 32.62 11.35 -15.96
C ASN A 143 32.91 10.54 -17.22
N LYS A 144 32.82 9.21 -17.13
CA LYS A 144 33.16 8.29 -18.22
C LYS A 144 32.10 8.32 -19.31
N PHE A 145 30.82 8.35 -18.94
CA PHE A 145 29.70 8.20 -19.87
C PHE A 145 28.85 9.45 -20.04
N ARG A 146 29.16 10.55 -19.34
CA ARG A 146 28.48 11.86 -19.41
C ARG A 146 26.99 11.82 -19.02
N VAL A 147 26.58 10.77 -18.30
CA VAL A 147 25.23 10.62 -17.73
C VAL A 147 25.11 11.39 -16.41
N ILE A 148 23.88 11.54 -15.91
CA ILE A 148 23.67 11.92 -14.51
C ILE A 148 23.65 10.61 -13.72
N ALA A 149 24.58 10.44 -12.79
CA ALA A 149 24.60 9.27 -11.92
C ALA A 149 24.53 9.74 -10.46
N VAL A 150 23.56 9.23 -9.71
CA VAL A 150 23.29 9.64 -8.33
C VAL A 150 23.46 8.44 -7.41
N PRO A 151 24.23 8.56 -6.31
CA PRO A 151 24.34 7.49 -5.34
C PRO A 151 22.96 7.22 -4.71
N ILE A 152 22.57 5.95 -4.66
CA ILE A 152 21.37 5.49 -3.98
C ILE A 152 21.74 4.76 -2.70
N GLN A 153 21.10 5.17 -1.62
CA GLN A 153 21.26 4.52 -0.33
C GLN A 153 20.35 3.31 -0.24
N ARG A 154 20.85 2.28 0.44
CA ARG A 154 20.05 1.13 0.81
C ARG A 154 18.90 1.61 1.72
N LEU A 155 17.70 1.13 1.45
CA LEU A 155 16.58 1.35 2.35
C LEU A 155 16.90 0.78 3.75
N THR A 156 16.56 1.50 4.80
CA THR A 156 16.71 0.96 6.17
C THR A 156 15.72 -0.18 6.36
N ILE A 157 16.02 -1.15 7.22
CA ILE A 157 15.09 -2.27 7.48
C ILE A 157 13.71 -1.81 8.01
N LEU A 158 13.65 -0.65 8.67
CA LEU A 158 12.41 0.01 9.05
C LEU A 158 11.69 0.65 7.86
N GLY A 159 12.43 1.24 6.93
CA GLY A 159 11.90 1.73 5.66
C GLY A 159 11.35 0.59 4.79
N GLU A 160 12.07 -0.54 4.71
CA GLU A 160 11.61 -1.77 4.05
C GLU A 160 10.29 -2.25 4.70
N TYR A 161 10.25 -2.32 6.03
CA TYR A 161 9.04 -2.70 6.77
C TYR A 161 7.87 -1.76 6.46
N TYR A 162 8.11 -0.44 6.37
CA TYR A 162 7.08 0.53 6.01
C TYR A 162 6.63 0.40 4.56
N ASN A 163 7.51 0.19 3.58
CA ASN A 163 7.11 0.00 2.19
C ASN A 163 6.23 -1.26 2.02
N ILE A 164 6.56 -2.34 2.73
CA ILE A 164 5.89 -3.63 2.57
C ILE A 164 4.58 -3.72 3.38
N TYR A 165 4.58 -3.21 4.62
CA TYR A 165 3.45 -3.31 5.56
C TYR A 165 2.77 -1.97 5.87
N GLY A 166 3.20 -0.86 5.26
CA GLY A 166 2.65 0.47 5.47
C GLY A 166 1.29 0.72 4.81
N ASN A 167 0.67 -0.31 4.21
CA ASN A 167 -0.73 -0.25 3.81
C ASN A 167 -1.60 0.10 5.05
N PRO A 168 -2.48 1.12 4.97
CA PRO A 168 -3.30 1.55 6.10
C PRO A 168 -4.11 0.41 6.76
N GLN A 169 -4.61 -0.56 5.99
CA GLN A 169 -5.41 -1.67 6.52
C GLN A 169 -4.54 -2.70 7.25
N ALA A 170 -3.34 -2.98 6.73
CA ALA A 170 -2.35 -3.81 7.41
C ALA A 170 -1.95 -3.22 8.78
N VAL A 171 -1.67 -1.92 8.81
CA VAL A 171 -1.34 -1.20 10.04
C VAL A 171 -2.50 -1.24 11.03
N THR A 172 -3.72 -0.99 10.57
CA THR A 172 -4.93 -1.01 11.42
C THR A 172 -5.16 -2.41 12.01
N LEU A 173 -5.00 -3.47 11.22
CA LEU A 173 -5.09 -4.85 11.69
C LEU A 173 -4.06 -5.17 12.78
N LEU A 174 -2.79 -4.78 12.59
CA LEU A 174 -1.75 -4.97 13.59
C LEU A 174 -2.07 -4.22 14.90
N ILE A 175 -2.51 -2.96 14.80
CA ILE A 175 -2.93 -2.15 15.96
C ILE A 175 -4.07 -2.84 16.71
N SER A 176 -5.06 -3.42 16.00
CA SER A 176 -6.16 -4.17 16.61
C SER A 176 -5.68 -5.35 17.45
N ILE A 177 -4.71 -6.13 16.93
CA ILE A 177 -4.11 -7.26 17.68
C ILE A 177 -3.34 -6.76 18.92
N PHE A 178 -2.57 -5.68 18.78
CA PHE A 178 -1.83 -5.09 19.88
C PHE A 178 -2.73 -4.52 20.98
N LEU A 179 -3.82 -3.85 20.61
CA LEU A 179 -4.84 -3.35 21.55
C LEU A 179 -5.55 -4.50 22.27
N ALA A 180 -5.81 -5.61 21.58
CA ALA A 180 -6.39 -6.81 22.19
C ALA A 180 -5.49 -7.34 23.33
N PHE A 181 -4.18 -7.44 23.07
CA PHE A 181 -3.21 -7.80 24.10
C PHE A 181 -3.17 -6.78 25.24
N PHE A 182 -3.13 -5.49 24.92
CA PHE A 182 -3.07 -4.44 25.92
C PHE A 182 -4.28 -4.48 26.87
N GLY A 183 -5.49 -4.65 26.33
CA GLY A 183 -6.72 -4.78 27.10
C GLY A 183 -6.71 -6.00 28.03
N LEU A 184 -6.30 -7.16 27.53
CA LEU A 184 -6.17 -8.35 28.36
C LEU A 184 -5.09 -8.19 29.44
N ALA A 185 -3.96 -7.58 29.11
CA ALA A 185 -2.89 -7.31 30.05
C ALA A 185 -3.38 -6.41 31.20
N ILE A 186 -4.12 -5.34 30.91
CA ILE A 186 -4.79 -4.51 31.93
C ILE A 186 -5.70 -5.37 32.80
N PHE A 187 -6.59 -6.16 32.20
CA PHE A 187 -7.54 -6.98 32.95
C PHE A 187 -6.87 -7.95 33.93
N VAL A 188 -5.84 -8.66 33.47
CA VAL A 188 -5.11 -9.60 34.32
C VAL A 188 -4.45 -8.86 35.48
N ARG A 189 -3.86 -7.68 35.23
CA ARG A 189 -3.28 -6.86 36.31
C ARG A 189 -4.31 -6.37 37.30
N ILE A 190 -5.50 -5.96 36.85
CA ILE A 190 -6.61 -5.59 37.73
C ILE A 190 -6.98 -6.76 38.65
N SER A 191 -7.08 -7.97 38.09
CA SER A 191 -7.43 -9.18 38.87
C SER A 191 -6.38 -9.54 39.93
N GLU A 192 -5.15 -9.07 39.79
CA GLU A 192 -4.03 -9.36 40.70
C GLU A 192 -3.71 -8.23 41.69
N LEU A 193 -4.47 -7.12 41.69
CA LEU A 193 -4.19 -5.96 42.54
C LEU A 193 -4.14 -6.30 44.04
N ARG A 194 -4.99 -7.23 44.52
CA ARG A 194 -4.95 -7.70 45.91
C ARG A 194 -3.62 -8.38 46.25
N LYS A 195 -3.09 -9.20 45.34
CA LYS A 195 -1.78 -9.86 45.49
C LYS A 195 -0.67 -8.80 45.54
N SER A 196 -0.71 -7.80 44.67
CA SER A 196 0.24 -6.68 44.69
C SER A 196 0.20 -5.92 46.02
N GLY A 197 -1.00 -5.71 46.61
CA GLY A 197 -1.14 -5.08 47.93
C GLY A 197 -0.51 -5.89 49.07
N ILE A 198 -0.62 -7.23 49.03
CA ILE A 198 0.00 -8.12 50.01
C ILE A 198 1.53 -8.12 49.86
N GLU A 199 2.04 -8.13 48.63
CA GLU A 199 3.48 -8.10 48.38
C GLU A 199 4.14 -6.79 48.85
N LEU A 200 3.46 -5.66 48.63
CA LEU A 200 3.89 -4.36 49.16
C LEU A 200 3.98 -4.35 50.69
N LEU A 201 2.99 -4.94 51.38
CA LEU A 201 3.03 -5.09 52.84
C LEU A 201 4.20 -5.94 53.31
N SER A 202 4.54 -6.99 52.57
CA SER A 202 5.65 -7.90 52.92
C SER A 202 7.03 -7.25 52.73
N GLY A 203 7.10 -5.95 52.44
CA GLY A 203 8.34 -5.19 52.32
C GLY A 203 8.89 -5.11 50.90
N LYS A 204 8.19 -5.64 49.88
CA LYS A 204 8.63 -5.47 48.49
C LYS A 204 8.41 -4.04 48.02
N THR A 205 9.35 -3.52 47.23
CA THR A 205 9.20 -2.20 46.61
C THR A 205 8.06 -2.19 45.57
N LEU A 206 7.43 -1.04 45.37
CA LEU A 206 6.38 -0.83 44.38
C LEU A 206 6.84 -1.20 42.97
N LEU A 207 8.05 -0.77 42.61
CA LEU A 207 8.66 -1.07 41.32
C LEU A 207 8.84 -2.59 41.12
N ASN A 208 9.43 -3.29 42.09
CA ASN A 208 9.62 -4.73 41.99
C ASN A 208 8.28 -5.49 41.96
N THR A 209 7.30 -5.06 42.76
CA THR A 209 5.98 -5.68 42.80
C THR A 209 5.27 -5.59 41.44
N VAL A 210 5.33 -4.44 40.77
CA VAL A 210 4.60 -4.21 39.52
C VAL A 210 5.35 -4.71 38.28
N PHE A 211 6.68 -4.55 38.24
CA PHE A 211 7.49 -4.97 37.10
C PHE A 211 7.90 -6.44 37.14
N SER A 212 7.88 -7.13 38.29
CA SER A 212 8.24 -8.56 38.36
C SER A 212 7.41 -9.44 37.42
N ASP A 213 6.12 -9.16 37.28
CA ASP A 213 5.26 -9.87 36.33
C ASP A 213 5.55 -9.45 34.87
N SER A 214 5.96 -8.21 34.60
CA SER A 214 6.37 -7.80 33.24
C SER A 214 7.70 -8.43 32.85
N ILE A 215 8.60 -8.66 33.81
CA ILE A 215 9.81 -9.47 33.59
C ILE A 215 9.43 -10.91 33.24
N ARG A 216 8.40 -11.49 33.87
CA ARG A 216 7.90 -12.81 33.50
C ARG A 216 7.30 -12.81 32.09
N ASP A 217 6.53 -11.77 31.75
CA ASP A 217 5.98 -11.60 30.42
C ASP A 217 7.09 -11.46 29.38
N MET A 218 8.12 -10.64 29.62
CA MET A 218 9.30 -10.50 28.75
C MET A 218 10.00 -11.83 28.51
N LYS A 219 10.22 -12.64 29.55
CA LYS A 219 10.81 -13.98 29.41
C LYS A 219 9.95 -14.88 28.53
N PHE A 220 8.63 -14.86 28.73
CA PHE A 220 7.71 -15.68 27.96
C PHE A 220 7.61 -15.21 26.50
N ILE A 221 7.53 -13.90 26.26
CA ILE A 221 7.58 -13.29 24.93
C ILE A 221 8.89 -13.69 24.24
N ALA A 222 10.03 -13.62 24.92
CA ALA A 222 11.32 -14.01 24.34
C ALA A 222 11.33 -15.48 23.89
N ILE A 223 10.83 -16.41 24.72
CA ILE A 223 10.71 -17.83 24.35
C ILE A 223 9.80 -18.00 23.14
N LEU A 224 8.62 -17.38 23.15
CA LEU A 224 7.68 -17.46 22.02
C LEU A 224 8.23 -16.82 20.75
N THR A 225 9.02 -15.75 20.88
CA THR A 225 9.67 -15.09 19.75
C THR A 225 10.69 -16.01 19.11
N LEU A 226 11.50 -16.72 19.90
CA LEU A 226 12.44 -17.72 19.38
C LEU A 226 11.71 -18.85 18.66
N ILE A 227 10.61 -19.36 19.23
CA ILE A 227 9.77 -20.38 18.58
C ILE A 227 9.19 -19.85 17.26
N ALA A 228 8.65 -18.63 17.25
CA ALA A 228 8.08 -18.00 16.06
C ALA A 228 9.13 -17.76 14.98
N MET A 229 10.34 -17.31 15.37
CA MET A 229 11.48 -17.14 14.46
C MET A 229 11.94 -18.46 13.86
N MET A 230 12.07 -19.52 14.68
CA MET A 230 12.41 -20.86 14.20
C MET A 230 11.33 -21.39 13.24
N GLY A 231 10.05 -21.21 13.58
CA GLY A 231 8.92 -21.59 12.74
C GLY A 231 8.90 -20.85 11.41
N THR A 232 9.12 -19.53 11.43
CA THR A 232 9.17 -18.67 10.23
C THR A 232 10.34 -19.05 9.33
N SER A 233 11.53 -19.27 9.91
CA SER A 233 12.71 -19.72 9.16
C SER A 233 12.50 -21.11 8.54
N SER A 234 11.90 -22.03 9.30
CA SER A 234 11.58 -23.38 8.81
C SER A 234 10.55 -23.34 7.68
N TYR A 235 9.54 -22.47 7.77
CA TYR A 235 8.56 -22.26 6.71
C TYR A 235 9.24 -21.84 5.40
N LEU A 236 10.09 -20.81 5.45
CA LEU A 236 10.81 -20.31 4.27
C LEU A 236 11.74 -21.37 3.64
N LEU A 237 12.29 -22.27 4.45
CA LEU A 237 13.09 -23.40 3.95
C LEU A 237 12.21 -24.43 3.22
N ILE A 238 11.04 -24.77 3.77
CA ILE A 238 10.15 -25.80 3.23
C ILE A 238 9.47 -25.33 1.93
N THR A 239 9.08 -24.06 1.84
CA THR A 239 8.42 -23.49 0.66
C THR A 239 9.38 -23.15 -0.49
N GLY A 240 10.68 -23.36 -0.31
CA GLY A 240 11.70 -23.03 -1.32
C GLY A 240 12.01 -21.53 -1.43
N LEU A 241 11.45 -20.69 -0.54
CA LEU A 241 11.70 -19.25 -0.44
C LEU A 241 12.94 -18.91 0.41
N SER A 242 13.91 -19.82 0.51
CA SER A 242 15.08 -19.61 1.35
C SER A 242 16.04 -18.60 0.72
N ASN A 243 15.95 -17.35 1.17
CA ASN A 243 16.87 -16.26 0.85
C ASN A 243 17.27 -15.53 2.14
N LEU A 244 18.55 -15.15 2.26
CA LEU A 244 19.07 -14.41 3.41
C LEU A 244 18.31 -13.08 3.63
N SER A 245 18.00 -12.34 2.57
CA SER A 245 17.21 -11.10 2.63
C SER A 245 15.81 -11.34 3.19
N LEU A 246 15.14 -12.41 2.72
CA LEU A 246 13.82 -12.81 3.21
C LEU A 246 13.87 -13.25 4.67
N HIS A 247 14.88 -14.04 5.06
CA HIS A 247 15.05 -14.47 6.45
C HIS A 247 15.28 -13.28 7.38
N ILE A 248 16.21 -12.37 7.03
CA ILE A 248 16.48 -11.21 7.89
C ILE A 248 15.22 -10.33 7.99
N PHE A 249 14.47 -10.14 6.90
CA PHE A 249 13.25 -9.33 6.92
C PHE A 249 12.14 -9.97 7.76
N ALA A 250 11.90 -11.27 7.57
CA ALA A 250 10.89 -12.02 8.32
C ALA A 250 11.20 -12.05 9.82
N LEU A 251 12.45 -12.37 10.17
CA LEU A 251 12.91 -12.42 11.56
C LEU A 251 12.85 -11.04 12.21
N PHE A 252 13.22 -9.98 11.48
CA PHE A 252 13.08 -8.61 11.96
C PHE A 252 11.61 -8.24 12.21
N SER A 253 10.70 -8.61 11.32
CA SER A 253 9.26 -8.33 11.47
C SER A 253 8.68 -8.98 12.73
N VAL A 254 8.98 -10.26 12.94
CA VAL A 254 8.60 -10.99 14.17
C VAL A 254 9.23 -10.36 15.41
N PHE A 255 10.53 -10.04 15.35
CA PHE A 255 11.24 -9.38 16.45
C PHE A 255 10.61 -8.03 16.83
N LEU A 256 10.32 -7.20 15.83
CA LEU A 256 9.77 -5.86 16.00
C LEU A 256 8.40 -5.91 16.71
N SER A 257 7.53 -6.82 16.27
CA SER A 257 6.23 -7.03 16.92
C SER A 257 6.37 -7.55 18.35
N SER A 258 7.31 -8.47 18.60
CA SER A 258 7.62 -8.90 19.96
C SER A 258 8.13 -7.77 20.85
N LEU A 259 8.93 -6.85 20.31
CA LEU A 259 9.37 -5.66 21.02
C LEU A 259 8.17 -4.76 21.38
N ILE A 260 7.20 -4.59 20.48
CA ILE A 260 5.96 -3.86 20.75
C ILE A 260 5.18 -4.53 21.90
N PHE A 261 5.03 -5.86 21.91
CA PHE A 261 4.38 -6.56 23.03
C PHE A 261 5.11 -6.34 24.37
N VAL A 262 6.44 -6.32 24.36
CA VAL A 262 7.24 -6.01 25.56
C VAL A 262 6.99 -4.57 26.03
N VAL A 263 7.03 -3.60 25.11
CA VAL A 263 6.75 -2.19 25.41
C VAL A 263 5.35 -2.05 25.99
N LEU A 264 4.33 -2.66 25.37
CA LEU A 264 2.95 -2.65 25.87
C LEU A 264 2.84 -3.26 27.26
N SER A 265 3.52 -4.39 27.54
CA SER A 265 3.55 -4.99 28.87
C SER A 265 4.15 -4.05 29.92
N CYS A 266 5.26 -3.38 29.58
CA CYS A 266 5.90 -2.38 30.43
C CYS A 266 5.00 -1.16 30.64
N LEU A 267 4.30 -0.68 29.61
CA LEU A 267 3.34 0.42 29.70
C LEU A 267 2.18 0.09 30.64
N VAL A 268 1.59 -1.11 30.52
CA VAL A 268 0.55 -1.57 31.46
C VAL A 268 1.09 -1.58 32.89
N SER A 269 2.30 -2.08 33.11
CA SER A 269 2.95 -2.01 34.43
C SER A 269 3.11 -0.56 34.91
N GLY A 270 3.58 0.36 34.07
CA GLY A 270 3.71 1.78 34.41
C GLY A 270 2.38 2.41 34.83
N ILE A 271 1.31 2.14 34.08
CA ILE A 271 -0.05 2.62 34.39
C ILE A 271 -0.53 2.07 35.75
N ILE A 272 -0.38 0.76 35.98
CA ILE A 272 -0.79 0.14 37.25
C ILE A 272 0.03 0.67 38.42
N MET A 273 1.31 0.95 38.21
CA MET A 273 2.18 1.58 39.21
C MET A 273 1.67 2.98 39.61
N LEU A 274 1.26 3.80 38.65
CA LEU A 274 0.66 5.12 38.90
C LEU A 274 -0.66 5.03 39.67
N ILE A 275 -1.47 4.00 39.39
CA ILE A 275 -2.72 3.75 40.11
C ILE A 275 -2.42 3.32 41.55
N LEU A 276 -1.46 2.42 41.74
CA LEU A 276 -1.06 1.89 43.05
C LEU A 276 -0.38 2.94 43.94
N SER A 277 0.44 3.82 43.37
CA SER A 277 1.13 4.87 44.14
C SER A 277 0.17 5.87 44.80
N ARG A 278 -1.04 6.02 44.25
CA ARG A 278 -2.09 6.88 44.78
C ARG A 278 -3.13 6.16 45.63
N THR A 279 -3.04 4.83 45.77
CA THR A 279 -3.99 4.07 46.58
C THR A 279 -3.48 3.79 47.98
N GLN A 280 -4.36 3.91 48.97
CA GLN A 280 -4.05 3.52 50.34
C GLN A 280 -3.87 2.00 50.41
N LEU A 281 -2.70 1.55 50.88
CA LEU A 281 -2.33 0.14 50.96
C LEU A 281 -3.38 -0.72 51.71
N ASN A 282 -3.91 -0.20 52.82
CA ASN A 282 -4.96 -0.82 53.64
C ASN A 282 -6.23 -1.17 52.83
N GLN A 283 -6.56 -0.37 51.81
CA GLN A 283 -7.72 -0.62 50.95
C GLN A 283 -7.48 -1.78 49.99
N LEU A 284 -6.28 -1.85 49.39
CA LEU A 284 -5.89 -2.91 48.45
C LEU A 284 -5.88 -4.30 49.10
N ILE A 285 -5.40 -4.39 50.35
CA ILE A 285 -5.31 -5.67 51.11
C ILE A 285 -6.70 -6.21 51.43
N LYS A 286 -7.64 -5.31 51.76
CA LYS A 286 -9.05 -5.62 51.96
C LYS A 286 -9.78 -5.97 50.64
N GLY A 287 -9.06 -6.03 49.53
CA GLY A 287 -9.60 -6.33 48.20
C GLY A 287 -10.41 -5.19 47.59
N LYS A 288 -10.34 -3.97 48.14
CA LYS A 288 -10.99 -2.80 47.53
C LYS A 288 -10.16 -2.32 46.35
N LEU A 289 -10.73 -2.41 45.15
CA LEU A 289 -10.10 -1.96 43.92
C LEU A 289 -10.16 -0.42 43.83
N PRO A 290 -9.14 0.25 43.25
CA PRO A 290 -9.19 1.66 42.85
C PRO A 290 -10.10 1.85 41.63
N THR A 291 -11.38 1.51 41.79
CA THR A 291 -12.33 1.38 40.69
C THR A 291 -12.49 2.68 39.88
N THR A 292 -12.39 3.87 40.48
CA THR A 292 -12.48 5.13 39.75
C THR A 292 -11.35 5.30 38.72
N ALA A 293 -10.10 5.07 39.14
CA ALA A 293 -8.96 5.16 38.24
C ALA A 293 -9.02 4.09 37.13
N LEU A 294 -9.47 2.88 37.49
CA LEU A 294 -9.65 1.78 36.54
C LEU A 294 -10.77 2.06 35.53
N MET A 295 -11.90 2.64 35.96
CA MET A 295 -12.98 3.03 35.06
C MET A 295 -12.49 4.09 34.06
N VAL A 296 -11.75 5.11 34.51
CA VAL A 296 -11.16 6.12 33.62
C VAL A 296 -10.22 5.47 32.60
N LEU A 297 -9.34 4.56 33.03
CA LEU A 297 -8.45 3.83 32.13
C LEU A 297 -9.23 3.02 31.08
N VAL A 298 -10.28 2.31 31.49
CA VAL A 298 -11.12 1.51 30.59
C VAL A 298 -11.84 2.40 29.58
N VAL A 299 -12.37 3.56 29.99
CA VAL A 299 -12.99 4.53 29.08
C VAL A 299 -11.99 5.06 28.05
N LEU A 300 -10.77 5.40 28.47
CA LEU A 300 -9.71 5.81 27.54
C LEU A 300 -9.37 4.71 26.52
N MET A 301 -9.37 3.45 26.95
CA MET A 301 -9.19 2.32 26.05
C MET A 301 -10.36 2.13 25.09
N GLN A 302 -11.59 2.30 25.55
CA GLN A 302 -12.76 2.27 24.66
C GLN A 302 -12.66 3.34 23.58
N PHE A 303 -12.15 4.53 23.90
CA PHE A 303 -11.94 5.59 22.90
C PHE A 303 -10.90 5.19 21.87
N ALA A 304 -9.73 4.69 22.31
CA ALA A 304 -8.68 4.22 21.42
C ALA A 304 -9.17 3.10 20.49
N VAL A 305 -9.90 2.12 21.02
CA VAL A 305 -10.45 1.00 20.26
C VAL A 305 -11.57 1.46 19.31
N SER A 306 -12.36 2.47 19.69
CA SER A 306 -13.41 3.03 18.82
C SER A 306 -12.85 3.75 17.61
N ILE A 307 -11.71 4.43 17.76
CA ILE A 307 -10.99 5.05 16.63
C ILE A 307 -10.60 3.97 15.62
N VAL A 308 -9.98 2.89 16.09
CA VAL A 308 -9.57 1.76 15.24
C VAL A 308 -10.78 1.09 14.58
N LEU A 309 -11.91 1.00 15.28
CA LEU A 309 -13.14 0.43 14.74
C LEU A 309 -13.66 1.28 13.57
N VAL A 310 -13.73 2.60 13.75
CA VAL A 310 -14.19 3.53 12.71
C VAL A 310 -13.25 3.52 11.51
N THR A 311 -11.93 3.50 11.72
CA THR A 311 -10.97 3.36 10.62
C THR A 311 -11.15 2.05 9.87
N SER A 312 -11.39 0.94 10.57
CA SER A 312 -11.64 -0.36 9.95
C SER A 312 -12.94 -0.36 9.14
N LEU A 313 -14.03 0.21 9.68
CA LEU A 313 -15.33 0.30 8.99
C LEU A 313 -15.28 1.23 7.78
N ALA A 314 -14.59 2.37 7.89
CA ALA A 314 -14.33 3.26 6.76
C ALA A 314 -13.51 2.55 5.67
N GLY A 315 -12.50 1.78 6.07
CA GLY A 315 -11.71 0.92 5.19
C GLY A 315 -12.55 -0.12 4.45
N ILE A 316 -13.45 -0.80 5.16
CA ILE A 316 -14.41 -1.75 4.55
C ILE A 316 -15.27 -1.03 3.51
N HIS A 317 -15.86 0.10 3.88
CA HIS A 317 -16.75 0.82 2.98
C HIS A 317 -16.04 1.28 1.70
N TYR A 318 -14.90 1.94 1.85
CA TYR A 318 -14.10 2.43 0.73
C TYR A 318 -13.65 1.28 -0.17
N ASN A 319 -12.99 0.25 0.39
CA ASN A 319 -12.47 -0.87 -0.38
C ASN A 319 -13.60 -1.70 -1.02
N GLN A 320 -14.78 -1.77 -0.41
CA GLN A 320 -15.93 -2.49 -1.00
C GLN A 320 -16.53 -1.75 -2.19
N ILE A 321 -16.64 -0.41 -2.13
CA ILE A 321 -17.07 0.39 -3.29
C ILE A 321 -16.03 0.25 -4.41
N GLU A 322 -14.77 0.39 -4.06
CA GLU A 322 -13.66 0.33 -5.01
C GLU A 322 -13.57 -1.05 -5.66
N LEU A 323 -13.67 -2.14 -4.88
CA LEU A 323 -13.67 -3.50 -5.40
C LEU A 323 -14.84 -3.74 -6.36
N LYS A 324 -16.06 -3.32 -6.00
CA LYS A 324 -17.23 -3.42 -6.90
C LYS A 324 -17.03 -2.68 -8.22
N LYS A 325 -16.42 -1.49 -8.17
CA LYS A 325 -16.10 -0.70 -9.35
C LYS A 325 -15.07 -1.43 -10.22
N GLN A 326 -13.97 -1.88 -9.63
CA GLN A 326 -12.93 -2.58 -10.35
C GLN A 326 -13.39 -3.94 -10.91
N ASP A 327 -14.25 -4.68 -10.20
CA ASP A 327 -14.86 -5.91 -10.70
C ASP A 327 -15.70 -5.66 -11.96
N ALA A 328 -16.48 -4.58 -11.98
CA ALA A 328 -17.26 -4.19 -13.15
C ALA A 328 -16.36 -3.74 -14.32
N ASP A 329 -15.26 -3.06 -14.02
CA ASP A 329 -14.26 -2.66 -15.01
C ASP A 329 -13.45 -3.86 -15.54
N LEU A 330 -13.19 -4.87 -14.70
CA LEU A 330 -12.56 -6.14 -15.11
C LEU A 330 -13.40 -6.86 -16.16
N ASP A 331 -14.73 -6.80 -16.10
CA ASP A 331 -15.59 -7.39 -17.12
C ASP A 331 -15.41 -6.73 -18.50
N LYS A 332 -15.09 -5.42 -18.55
CA LYS A 332 -14.70 -4.74 -19.80
C LYS A 332 -13.31 -5.17 -20.25
N TRP A 333 -12.36 -5.24 -19.32
CA TRP A 333 -11.01 -5.73 -19.61
C TRP A 333 -11.00 -7.19 -20.09
N LYS A 334 -11.93 -8.04 -19.63
CA LYS A 334 -12.06 -9.44 -20.09
C LYS A 334 -12.34 -9.56 -21.60
N GLN A 335 -12.97 -8.55 -22.19
CA GLN A 335 -13.21 -8.50 -23.64
C GLN A 335 -11.96 -8.08 -24.42
N GLN A 336 -10.93 -7.61 -23.72
CA GLN A 336 -9.74 -6.95 -24.25
C GLN A 336 -8.44 -7.60 -23.74
N LYS A 337 -8.50 -8.90 -23.40
CA LYS A 337 -7.41 -9.67 -22.80
C LYS A 337 -6.13 -9.73 -23.62
N ASP A 338 -6.23 -9.48 -24.92
CA ASP A 338 -5.08 -9.60 -25.83
C ASP A 338 -4.21 -8.35 -25.87
N TYR A 339 -4.57 -7.28 -25.15
CA TYR A 339 -3.75 -6.09 -25.05
C TYR A 339 -2.61 -6.23 -24.05
N TYR A 340 -1.44 -5.77 -24.50
CA TYR A 340 -0.25 -5.63 -23.71
C TYR A 340 0.15 -4.16 -23.67
N THR A 341 0.55 -3.68 -22.49
CA THR A 341 1.18 -2.36 -22.34
C THR A 341 2.69 -2.50 -22.31
N ILE A 342 3.37 -1.47 -22.81
CA ILE A 342 4.82 -1.39 -22.88
C ILE A 342 5.27 -0.34 -21.88
N SER A 343 6.25 -0.66 -21.05
CA SER A 343 6.99 0.36 -20.31
C SER A 343 8.41 0.43 -20.83
N ALA A 344 8.78 1.62 -21.27
CA ALA A 344 10.13 1.97 -21.65
C ALA A 344 10.44 3.36 -21.12
N ALA A 345 11.69 3.59 -20.72
CA ALA A 345 12.17 4.89 -20.29
C ALA A 345 13.24 5.38 -21.29
N PRO A 346 12.83 5.81 -22.50
CA PRO A 346 13.76 6.21 -23.53
C PRO A 346 14.64 7.39 -23.06
N ASN A 347 15.88 7.43 -23.54
CA ASN A 347 16.74 8.58 -23.28
C ASN A 347 16.11 9.84 -23.88
N LEU A 348 16.08 10.96 -23.14
CA LEU A 348 15.48 12.22 -23.65
C LEU A 348 16.22 12.79 -24.88
N LYS A 349 17.47 12.39 -25.10
CA LYS A 349 18.30 12.78 -26.25
C LYS A 349 18.89 11.56 -26.95
N VAL A 350 18.05 10.90 -27.76
CA VAL A 350 18.48 9.80 -28.62
C VAL A 350 19.10 10.28 -29.93
N SER A 351 19.69 9.36 -30.67
CA SER A 351 20.06 9.59 -32.07
C SER A 351 18.83 9.78 -32.95
N SER A 352 18.94 10.54 -34.04
CA SER A 352 17.85 10.65 -35.02
C SER A 352 17.42 9.28 -35.57
N GLN A 353 18.34 8.31 -35.60
CA GLN A 353 18.06 6.93 -36.01
C GLN A 353 17.18 6.19 -34.99
N GLU A 354 17.43 6.36 -33.70
CA GLU A 354 16.63 5.76 -32.63
C GLU A 354 15.27 6.45 -32.48
N ALA A 355 15.20 7.79 -32.59
CA ALA A 355 13.92 8.50 -32.65
C ALA A 355 13.06 7.99 -33.82
N LYS A 356 13.69 7.80 -34.99
CA LYS A 356 13.04 7.20 -36.15
C LYS A 356 12.65 5.73 -35.93
N ALA A 357 13.46 4.96 -35.20
CA ALA A 357 13.12 3.57 -34.85
C ALA A 357 11.89 3.51 -33.94
N TRP A 358 11.82 4.33 -32.90
CA TRP A 358 10.63 4.47 -32.06
C TRP A 358 9.41 4.90 -32.87
N TRP A 359 9.55 5.94 -33.70
CA TRP A 359 8.47 6.36 -34.58
C TRP A 359 8.00 5.24 -35.51
N ASN A 360 8.93 4.49 -36.13
CA ASN A 360 8.60 3.34 -36.97
C ASN A 360 7.85 2.27 -36.19
N PHE A 361 8.23 1.99 -34.94
CA PHE A 361 7.54 1.04 -34.09
C PHE A 361 6.07 1.43 -33.90
N TYR A 362 5.79 2.64 -33.40
CA TYR A 362 4.41 3.11 -33.22
C TYR A 362 3.65 3.17 -34.55
N ASN A 363 4.29 3.64 -35.61
CA ASN A 363 3.66 3.73 -36.92
C ASN A 363 3.25 2.34 -37.43
N ILE A 364 4.12 1.33 -37.31
CA ILE A 364 3.82 -0.06 -37.70
C ILE A 364 2.65 -0.60 -36.89
N GLU A 365 2.69 -0.48 -35.56
CA GLU A 365 1.66 -1.09 -34.69
C GLU A 365 0.31 -0.35 -34.81
N VAL A 366 0.30 0.98 -35.00
CA VAL A 366 -0.93 1.75 -35.26
C VAL A 366 -1.50 1.46 -36.65
N THR A 367 -0.66 1.35 -37.69
CA THR A 367 -1.12 1.10 -39.08
C THR A 367 -1.71 -0.29 -39.27
N LYS A 368 -1.29 -1.28 -38.47
CA LYS A 368 -1.92 -2.62 -38.46
C LYS A 368 -3.33 -2.62 -37.87
N GLU A 369 -3.75 -1.52 -37.25
CA GLU A 369 -5.00 -1.41 -36.48
C GLU A 369 -5.07 -2.36 -35.26
N GLU A 370 -3.93 -2.90 -34.86
CA GLU A 370 -3.78 -3.85 -33.76
C GLU A 370 -3.34 -3.16 -32.45
N ALA A 371 -3.02 -1.86 -32.51
CA ALA A 371 -2.64 -1.06 -31.36
C ALA A 371 -3.58 0.12 -31.12
N ILE A 372 -3.84 0.40 -29.84
CA ILE A 372 -4.60 1.57 -29.38
C ILE A 372 -3.68 2.48 -28.59
N PHE A 373 -3.85 3.78 -28.78
CA PHE A 373 -3.26 4.82 -27.95
C PHE A 373 -4.40 5.59 -27.32
N VAL A 374 -4.35 5.82 -26.01
CA VAL A 374 -5.41 6.52 -25.27
C VAL A 374 -4.81 7.36 -24.15
N ARG A 375 -4.36 8.57 -24.49
CA ARG A 375 -3.79 9.50 -23.52
C ARG A 375 -4.87 10.36 -22.87
N HIS A 376 -4.76 10.52 -21.55
CA HIS A 376 -5.68 11.30 -20.73
C HIS A 376 -4.94 12.07 -19.63
N ASN A 377 -5.56 13.12 -19.08
CA ASN A 377 -4.94 14.04 -18.12
C ASN A 377 -5.28 13.73 -16.65
N LEU A 378 -5.80 12.54 -16.34
CA LEU A 378 -6.15 12.14 -14.97
C LEU A 378 -4.99 12.22 -13.96
N PHE A 379 -3.75 12.38 -14.43
CA PHE A 379 -2.55 12.42 -13.59
C PHE A 379 -1.94 13.81 -13.43
N ASP A 380 -2.50 14.84 -14.09
CA ASP A 380 -1.90 16.18 -14.15
C ASP A 380 -2.23 17.07 -12.92
N GLY A 381 -2.71 16.46 -11.82
CA GLY A 381 -3.06 17.16 -10.57
C GLY A 381 -4.40 17.93 -10.65
N PRO A 382 -4.96 18.36 -9.50
CA PRO A 382 -6.33 18.87 -9.40
C PRO A 382 -6.62 20.17 -10.19
N GLU A 383 -5.60 20.93 -10.59
CA GLU A 383 -5.77 22.14 -11.41
C GLU A 383 -5.81 21.85 -12.92
N GLU A 384 -5.17 20.77 -13.40
CA GLU A 384 -5.14 20.37 -14.82
C GLU A 384 -6.08 19.18 -15.13
N SER A 385 -6.55 18.44 -14.11
CA SER A 385 -7.42 17.27 -14.23
C SER A 385 -8.87 17.59 -14.63
N SER A 386 -9.16 18.84 -15.03
CA SER A 386 -10.49 19.30 -15.46
C SER A 386 -10.71 19.32 -16.98
N ASP A 387 -9.70 19.00 -17.78
CA ASP A 387 -9.88 18.83 -19.22
C ASP A 387 -10.37 17.40 -19.53
N GLU A 388 -11.68 17.26 -19.75
CA GLU A 388 -12.38 16.07 -20.27
C GLU A 388 -11.90 15.78 -21.70
N GLN A 389 -10.66 15.33 -21.89
CA GLN A 389 -10.06 15.12 -23.20
C GLN A 389 -9.34 13.77 -23.32
N LEU A 390 -9.41 13.21 -24.53
CA LEU A 390 -8.71 11.98 -24.92
C LEU A 390 -7.93 12.22 -26.19
N ILE A 391 -6.62 11.94 -26.18
CA ILE A 391 -5.83 11.88 -27.41
C ILE A 391 -5.64 10.42 -27.79
N VAL A 392 -6.13 10.05 -28.98
CA VAL A 392 -6.29 8.64 -29.36
C VAL A 392 -5.81 8.33 -30.76
N THR A 393 -5.56 7.06 -31.04
CA THR A 393 -5.37 6.55 -32.41
C THR A 393 -6.70 6.10 -33.04
N PRO A 394 -6.81 6.01 -34.38
CA PRO A 394 -8.04 5.56 -35.06
C PRO A 394 -8.55 4.19 -34.58
N SER A 395 -7.66 3.26 -34.25
CA SER A 395 -8.01 1.93 -33.71
C SER A 395 -8.83 2.00 -32.41
N TYR A 396 -8.64 3.05 -31.59
CA TYR A 396 -9.42 3.25 -30.38
C TYR A 396 -10.90 3.47 -30.69
N LEU A 397 -11.20 4.26 -31.72
CA LEU A 397 -12.58 4.54 -32.14
C LEU A 397 -13.29 3.25 -32.55
N LYS A 398 -12.58 2.37 -33.26
CA LYS A 398 -13.06 1.03 -33.62
C LYS A 398 -13.29 0.18 -32.37
N ALA A 399 -12.34 0.16 -31.44
CA ALA A 399 -12.45 -0.61 -30.19
C ALA A 399 -13.61 -0.15 -29.29
N GLN A 400 -13.90 1.16 -29.28
CA GLN A 400 -15.01 1.76 -28.53
C GLN A 400 -16.30 1.88 -29.33
N HIS A 401 -16.35 1.34 -30.56
CA HIS A 401 -17.53 1.39 -31.45
C HIS A 401 -18.05 2.81 -31.70
N ILE A 402 -17.16 3.80 -31.75
CA ILE A 402 -17.51 5.20 -32.00
C ILE A 402 -17.77 5.37 -33.49
N ASN A 403 -19.00 5.76 -33.83
CA ASN A 403 -19.40 5.95 -35.22
C ASN A 403 -18.85 7.29 -35.74
N VAL A 404 -18.03 7.21 -36.79
CA VAL A 404 -17.38 8.36 -37.43
C VAL A 404 -17.65 8.32 -38.94
N LYS A 405 -17.76 9.48 -39.56
CA LYS A 405 -18.10 9.60 -40.99
C LYS A 405 -16.90 9.36 -41.89
N GLU A 406 -15.73 9.80 -41.43
CA GLU A 406 -14.48 9.75 -42.19
C GLU A 406 -13.52 8.70 -41.64
N ASP A 407 -12.66 8.16 -42.50
CA ASP A 407 -11.58 7.26 -42.10
C ASP A 407 -10.33 8.05 -41.68
N PHE A 408 -10.03 8.04 -40.38
CA PHE A 408 -8.90 8.75 -39.80
C PHE A 408 -7.57 7.98 -39.86
N SER A 409 -7.54 6.76 -40.41
CA SER A 409 -6.30 5.98 -40.56
C SER A 409 -5.29 6.66 -41.51
N ASN A 410 -5.74 7.56 -42.39
CA ASN A 410 -4.94 8.20 -43.44
C ASN A 410 -4.65 9.70 -43.21
N LEU A 411 -4.61 10.15 -41.94
CA LEU A 411 -4.25 11.53 -41.59
C LEU A 411 -2.81 11.86 -42.04
N LYS A 412 -2.63 12.95 -42.80
CA LYS A 412 -1.31 13.38 -43.30
C LYS A 412 -0.56 14.19 -42.24
N LEU A 413 0.73 14.41 -42.49
CA LEU A 413 1.59 15.25 -41.66
C LEU A 413 0.95 16.64 -41.41
N GLY A 414 0.79 17.01 -40.14
CA GLY A 414 0.16 18.27 -39.74
C GLY A 414 -1.36 18.23 -39.66
N GLU A 415 -2.02 17.09 -39.89
CA GLU A 415 -3.48 16.94 -39.86
C GLU A 415 -3.93 16.12 -38.64
N TYR A 416 -4.96 16.57 -37.92
CA TYR A 416 -5.64 15.73 -36.91
C TYR A 416 -7.15 15.78 -37.10
N ALA A 417 -7.87 14.84 -36.47
CA ALA A 417 -9.33 14.89 -36.39
C ALA A 417 -9.79 15.24 -34.98
N LEU A 418 -10.90 15.98 -34.88
CA LEU A 418 -11.47 16.43 -33.62
C LEU A 418 -12.93 15.98 -33.53
N LEU A 419 -13.24 15.15 -32.56
CA LEU A 419 -14.58 14.66 -32.27
C LEU A 419 -15.08 15.39 -31.02
N ILE A 420 -16.18 16.13 -31.17
CA ILE A 420 -16.71 17.01 -30.12
C ILE A 420 -18.09 16.48 -29.70
N PRO A 421 -18.32 16.25 -28.40
CA PRO A 421 -19.65 15.94 -27.88
C PRO A 421 -20.67 17.01 -28.25
N LYS A 422 -21.90 16.57 -28.58
CA LYS A 422 -22.99 17.45 -29.03
C LYS A 422 -23.27 18.64 -28.09
N ASN A 423 -23.23 18.43 -26.78
CA ASN A 423 -23.37 19.47 -25.76
C ASN A 423 -22.25 20.54 -25.81
N GLN A 424 -21.04 20.18 -26.29
CA GLN A 424 -19.87 21.06 -26.39
C GLN A 424 -19.67 21.67 -27.79
N MET A 425 -20.46 21.27 -28.79
CA MET A 425 -20.34 21.76 -30.18
C MET A 425 -20.44 23.29 -30.33
N LYS A 426 -21.10 23.97 -29.38
CA LYS A 426 -21.17 25.45 -29.33
C LYS A 426 -19.78 26.10 -29.22
N ASN A 427 -18.82 25.41 -28.61
CA ASN A 427 -17.44 25.88 -28.40
C ASN A 427 -16.47 25.47 -29.52
N ARG A 428 -16.97 24.88 -30.62
CA ARG A 428 -16.15 24.30 -31.70
C ARG A 428 -14.97 25.15 -32.14
N GLN A 429 -15.17 26.43 -32.43
CA GLN A 429 -14.09 27.30 -32.90
C GLN A 429 -13.00 27.51 -31.85
N LYS A 430 -13.40 27.64 -30.57
CA LYS A 430 -12.47 27.76 -29.44
C LYS A 430 -11.66 26.47 -29.28
N LEU A 431 -12.31 25.32 -29.34
CA LEU A 431 -11.67 24.00 -29.24
C LEU A 431 -10.67 23.77 -30.38
N ILE A 432 -11.03 24.07 -31.62
CA ILE A 432 -10.11 23.98 -32.76
C ILE A 432 -8.87 24.86 -32.55
N ALA A 433 -9.04 26.10 -32.09
CA ALA A 433 -7.93 27.01 -31.83
C ALA A 433 -7.02 26.48 -30.69
N GLN A 434 -7.62 25.97 -29.61
CA GLN A 434 -6.92 25.38 -28.48
C GLN A 434 -6.08 24.16 -28.92
N TYR A 435 -6.68 23.20 -29.61
CA TYR A 435 -5.98 21.97 -30.01
C TYR A 435 -4.98 22.17 -31.15
N ASN A 436 -5.21 23.11 -32.07
CA ASN A 436 -4.20 23.50 -33.04
C ASN A 436 -2.94 24.01 -32.34
N LYS A 437 -3.11 24.84 -31.30
CA LYS A 437 -1.98 25.36 -30.51
C LYS A 437 -1.30 24.24 -29.71
N LEU A 438 -2.07 23.49 -28.91
CA LEU A 438 -1.55 22.42 -28.06
C LEU A 438 -0.77 21.36 -28.85
N LEU A 439 -1.34 20.86 -29.96
CA LEU A 439 -0.69 19.84 -30.78
C LEU A 439 0.53 20.39 -31.53
N THR A 440 0.49 21.65 -31.97
CA THR A 440 1.67 22.28 -32.60
C THR A 440 2.81 22.42 -31.58
N GLU A 441 2.52 22.86 -30.35
CA GLU A 441 3.51 23.01 -29.28
C GLU A 441 4.09 21.66 -28.83
N THR A 442 3.26 20.63 -28.72
CA THR A 442 3.70 19.28 -28.28
C THR A 442 4.43 18.47 -29.35
N THR A 443 4.23 18.79 -30.63
CA THR A 443 4.96 18.17 -31.76
C THR A 443 6.23 18.94 -32.16
N GLN A 444 6.53 20.06 -31.50
CA GLN A 444 7.79 20.79 -31.70
C GLN A 444 8.98 20.00 -31.16
N ASN A 445 9.94 19.68 -32.02
CA ASN A 445 11.22 19.10 -31.63
C ASN A 445 12.37 20.01 -32.11
N GLY A 446 12.90 20.82 -31.19
CA GLY A 446 13.97 21.77 -31.49
C GLY A 446 13.52 22.93 -32.40
N LYS A 447 14.08 23.02 -33.62
CA LYS A 447 13.82 24.14 -34.57
C LYS A 447 12.79 23.83 -35.66
N LYS A 448 12.33 22.58 -35.78
CA LYS A 448 11.29 22.19 -36.74
C LYS A 448 9.93 22.21 -36.05
N GLU A 449 9.02 23.01 -36.57
CA GLU A 449 7.65 23.11 -36.11
C GLU A 449 6.72 22.44 -37.13
N THR A 450 6.04 21.37 -36.72
CA THR A 450 4.94 20.79 -37.50
C THR A 450 3.66 21.50 -37.08
N LYS A 451 3.15 22.39 -37.94
CA LYS A 451 1.90 23.11 -37.64
C LYS A 451 0.72 22.15 -37.77
N MET A 452 0.08 21.86 -36.66
CA MET A 452 -1.06 20.96 -36.57
C MET A 452 -2.37 21.71 -36.85
N LYS A 453 -3.22 21.14 -37.69
CA LYS A 453 -4.53 21.69 -38.07
C LYS A 453 -5.61 20.60 -38.04
N ALA A 454 -6.76 20.94 -37.47
CA ALA A 454 -7.94 20.10 -37.55
C ALA A 454 -8.39 19.99 -39.01
N LYS A 455 -8.28 18.78 -39.59
CA LYS A 455 -8.78 18.49 -40.93
C LYS A 455 -10.26 18.12 -40.89
N TYR A 456 -10.59 17.26 -39.95
CA TYR A 456 -11.95 16.79 -39.72
C TYR A 456 -12.42 17.25 -38.35
N VAL A 457 -13.66 17.74 -38.30
CA VAL A 457 -14.32 18.10 -37.04
C VAL A 457 -15.70 17.50 -37.08
N GLU A 458 -15.94 16.49 -36.27
CA GLU A 458 -17.17 15.71 -36.24
C GLU A 458 -17.87 15.83 -34.89
N GLU A 459 -19.20 15.75 -34.93
CA GLU A 459 -20.05 15.69 -33.74
C GLU A 459 -20.21 14.22 -33.33
N VAL A 460 -20.03 13.94 -32.04
CA VAL A 460 -20.34 12.64 -31.43
C VAL A 460 -21.51 12.78 -30.43
N PRO A 461 -22.25 11.69 -30.15
CA PRO A 461 -23.28 11.70 -29.11
C PRO A 461 -22.73 12.21 -27.77
N SER A 462 -23.60 12.87 -27.01
CA SER A 462 -23.38 13.23 -25.61
C SER A 462 -24.01 12.20 -24.69
N ASP A 463 -23.69 12.29 -23.40
CA ASP A 463 -24.10 11.40 -22.33
C ASP A 463 -23.49 9.98 -22.44
N GLU A 464 -22.24 9.87 -22.93
CA GLU A 464 -21.53 8.59 -23.08
C GLU A 464 -20.22 8.54 -22.28
N ASN A 465 -20.03 7.43 -21.55
CA ASN A 465 -18.75 7.10 -20.93
C ASN A 465 -17.79 6.49 -21.96
N ARG A 466 -16.54 6.92 -21.93
CA ARG A 466 -15.46 6.40 -22.78
C ARG A 466 -14.43 5.68 -21.93
N PHE A 467 -14.19 4.42 -22.25
CA PHE A 467 -13.19 3.63 -21.56
C PHE A 467 -11.78 4.10 -21.93
N ILE A 468 -10.89 4.22 -20.94
CA ILE A 468 -9.57 4.85 -21.12
C ILE A 468 -8.39 3.89 -20.96
N TYR A 469 -8.64 2.61 -20.68
CA TYR A 469 -7.62 1.57 -20.58
C TYR A 469 -6.53 1.88 -19.53
N ASN A 470 -6.91 2.45 -18.37
CA ASN A 470 -5.93 2.86 -17.36
C ASN A 470 -5.41 1.64 -16.56
N VAL A 471 -4.11 1.33 -16.70
CA VAL A 471 -3.42 0.25 -15.97
C VAL A 471 -2.25 0.73 -15.11
N ALA A 472 -2.14 2.03 -14.89
CA ALA A 472 -0.97 2.61 -14.21
C ALA A 472 -0.95 2.25 -12.71
N TYR A 473 -0.10 1.29 -12.36
CA TYR A 473 0.04 0.70 -11.01
C TYR A 473 0.40 1.71 -9.90
N GLU A 474 1.06 2.82 -10.25
CA GLU A 474 1.60 3.80 -9.30
C GLU A 474 0.83 5.12 -9.24
N LYS A 475 -0.24 5.28 -10.04
CA LYS A 475 -0.90 6.58 -10.21
C LYS A 475 -2.24 6.62 -9.48
N MET A 476 -2.47 7.73 -8.80
CA MET A 476 -3.42 7.99 -7.70
C MET A 476 -4.92 7.72 -7.97
N THR A 477 -5.30 7.15 -9.12
CA THR A 477 -6.70 6.91 -9.51
C THR A 477 -6.88 5.59 -10.28
N THR A 478 -7.97 4.91 -9.96
CA THR A 478 -8.41 3.64 -10.58
C THR A 478 -9.46 3.86 -11.66
N GLN A 479 -9.83 5.11 -11.92
CA GLN A 479 -10.83 5.49 -12.90
C GLN A 479 -10.52 4.89 -14.27
N GLN A 480 -11.54 4.26 -14.86
CA GLN A 480 -11.46 3.60 -16.17
C GLN A 480 -12.30 4.29 -17.25
N GLU A 481 -13.12 5.28 -16.89
CA GLU A 481 -13.99 5.97 -17.83
C GLU A 481 -13.94 7.47 -17.64
N ILE A 482 -14.06 8.21 -18.75
CA ILE A 482 -14.29 9.65 -18.76
C ILE A 482 -15.66 9.90 -19.42
N PHE A 483 -16.48 10.74 -18.80
CA PHE A 483 -17.79 11.13 -19.30
C PHE A 483 -17.64 12.24 -20.33
N ASP A 484 -18.27 12.10 -21.50
CA ASP A 484 -18.30 13.10 -22.58
C ASP A 484 -16.96 13.78 -22.91
N PRO A 485 -15.85 13.03 -23.13
CA PRO A 485 -14.59 13.65 -23.47
C PRO A 485 -14.59 14.21 -24.90
N ILE A 486 -13.85 15.30 -25.09
CA ILE A 486 -13.40 15.72 -26.42
C ILE A 486 -12.34 14.73 -26.89
N ILE A 487 -12.53 14.13 -28.07
CA ILE A 487 -11.63 13.11 -28.60
C ILE A 487 -10.80 13.70 -29.75
N ILE A 488 -9.48 13.70 -29.57
CA ILE A 488 -8.50 14.18 -30.53
C ILE A 488 -7.84 12.95 -31.16
N VAL A 489 -8.01 12.76 -32.47
CA VAL A 489 -7.49 11.60 -33.18
C VAL A 489 -6.20 11.98 -33.90
N ILE A 490 -5.12 11.29 -33.57
CA ILE A 490 -3.79 11.46 -34.18
C ILE A 490 -3.22 10.12 -34.61
N THR A 491 -2.28 10.16 -35.56
CA THR A 491 -1.44 9.03 -35.96
C THR A 491 0.04 9.42 -35.88
N PRO A 492 0.97 8.46 -35.74
CA PRO A 492 2.39 8.76 -35.85
C PRO A 492 2.74 9.50 -37.16
N GLN A 493 2.06 9.19 -38.26
CA GLN A 493 2.25 9.89 -39.54
C GLN A 493 1.81 11.36 -39.49
N SER A 494 0.71 11.65 -38.79
CA SER A 494 0.23 13.02 -38.62
C SER A 494 1.15 13.90 -37.79
N SER A 495 1.82 13.32 -36.77
CA SER A 495 2.72 14.06 -35.88
C SER A 495 4.13 14.20 -36.44
N GLY A 496 4.56 13.25 -37.30
CA GLY A 496 5.83 13.28 -38.02
C GLY A 496 6.96 12.49 -37.34
N GLU A 497 7.97 12.10 -38.13
CA GLU A 497 9.06 11.19 -37.71
C GLU A 497 9.83 11.66 -36.46
N GLU A 498 9.95 12.98 -36.29
CA GLU A 498 10.70 13.62 -35.20
C GLU A 498 10.06 13.39 -33.82
N THR A 499 8.80 12.91 -33.78
CA THR A 499 7.99 12.72 -32.56
C THR A 499 8.16 11.34 -31.92
N GLY A 500 9.00 10.46 -32.47
CA GLY A 500 9.15 9.09 -31.97
C GLY A 500 9.46 9.00 -30.47
N ILE A 501 10.20 9.96 -29.91
CA ILE A 501 10.48 10.01 -28.46
C ILE A 501 9.29 10.49 -27.65
N SER A 502 8.49 11.43 -28.17
CA SER A 502 7.24 11.84 -27.50
C SER A 502 6.29 10.64 -27.39
N TRP A 503 6.12 9.87 -28.47
CA TRP A 503 5.36 8.63 -28.44
C TRP A 503 5.94 7.59 -27.46
N ALA A 504 7.26 7.49 -27.37
CA ALA A 504 7.93 6.62 -26.41
C ALA A 504 7.88 7.12 -24.96
N GLY A 505 7.66 8.41 -24.72
CA GLY A 505 7.35 8.96 -23.41
C GLY A 505 5.93 8.61 -22.96
N ASP A 506 4.99 8.53 -23.89
CA ASP A 506 3.57 8.22 -23.63
C ASP A 506 3.26 6.70 -23.69
N ASN A 507 4.28 5.86 -23.47
CA ASN A 507 4.19 4.39 -23.54
C ASN A 507 3.12 3.77 -22.63
N ASP A 508 2.90 4.36 -21.45
CA ASP A 508 1.86 3.94 -20.49
C ASP A 508 0.44 4.01 -21.08
N TYR A 509 0.24 4.80 -22.14
CA TYR A 509 -1.04 4.99 -22.82
C TYR A 509 -1.15 4.17 -24.11
N PHE A 510 -0.14 3.36 -24.44
CA PHE A 510 -0.05 2.59 -25.67
C PHE A 510 -0.23 1.10 -25.41
N PHE A 511 -1.19 0.49 -26.11
CA PHE A 511 -1.53 -0.92 -25.96
C PHE A 511 -1.48 -1.64 -27.30
N VAL A 512 -0.81 -2.78 -27.33
CA VAL A 512 -0.58 -3.58 -28.54
C VAL A 512 -1.21 -4.96 -28.40
N LYS A 513 -1.72 -5.52 -29.51
CA LYS A 513 -2.15 -6.92 -29.58
C LYS A 513 -0.99 -7.83 -30.02
N GLY A 514 -0.91 -9.01 -29.41
CA GLY A 514 0.00 -10.08 -29.84
C GLY A 514 1.43 -9.91 -29.34
N LYS A 515 1.70 -10.49 -28.17
CA LYS A 515 3.00 -10.47 -27.48
C LYS A 515 4.19 -10.79 -28.40
N GLU A 516 4.20 -11.97 -29.04
CA GLU A 516 5.36 -12.41 -29.84
C GLU A 516 5.65 -11.50 -31.03
N GLN A 517 4.59 -11.01 -31.67
CA GLN A 517 4.69 -10.08 -32.79
C GLN A 517 5.32 -8.76 -32.34
N THR A 518 4.85 -8.16 -31.25
CA THR A 518 5.43 -6.94 -30.69
C THR A 518 6.91 -7.13 -30.36
N LEU A 519 7.27 -8.24 -29.70
CA LEU A 519 8.66 -8.54 -29.37
C LEU A 519 9.53 -8.68 -30.63
N ASN A 520 9.00 -9.28 -31.70
CA ASN A 520 9.71 -9.41 -32.97
C ASN A 520 9.88 -8.05 -33.67
N THR A 521 8.86 -7.18 -33.66
CA THR A 521 8.96 -5.81 -34.19
C THR A 521 10.05 -5.03 -33.42
N LEU A 522 10.03 -5.09 -32.09
CA LEU A 522 11.03 -4.43 -31.24
C LEU A 522 12.45 -4.93 -31.54
N LYS A 523 12.65 -6.24 -31.70
CA LYS A 523 13.96 -6.81 -32.07
C LYS A 523 14.41 -6.33 -33.45
N LYS A 524 13.51 -6.35 -34.45
CA LYS A 524 13.81 -5.92 -35.82
C LYS A 524 14.24 -4.44 -35.89
N LEU A 525 13.67 -3.61 -35.03
CA LEU A 525 13.97 -2.17 -34.95
C LEU A 525 15.12 -1.83 -33.99
N GLY A 526 15.70 -2.82 -33.30
CA GLY A 526 16.77 -2.60 -32.32
C GLY A 526 16.30 -1.92 -31.03
N LEU A 527 15.03 -2.06 -30.67
CA LEU A 527 14.39 -1.43 -29.50
C LEU A 527 14.13 -2.40 -28.34
N TYR A 528 14.26 -3.72 -28.56
CA TYR A 528 13.92 -4.75 -27.56
C TYR A 528 14.59 -4.50 -26.20
N ASP A 529 15.84 -4.09 -26.23
CA ASP A 529 16.67 -3.85 -25.05
C ASP A 529 16.45 -2.49 -24.38
N LYS A 530 15.59 -1.64 -24.98
CA LYS A 530 15.15 -0.34 -24.44
C LYS A 530 13.81 -0.45 -23.70
N VAL A 531 13.14 -1.58 -23.80
CA VAL A 531 11.84 -1.85 -23.17
C VAL A 531 12.05 -2.62 -21.88
N HIS A 532 11.56 -2.08 -20.77
CA HIS A 532 11.67 -2.71 -19.46
C HIS A 532 10.71 -3.88 -19.34
N TYR A 533 9.43 -3.69 -19.71
CA TYR A 533 8.44 -4.75 -19.67
C TYR A 533 7.35 -4.59 -20.72
N LEU A 534 6.77 -5.74 -21.09
CA LEU A 534 5.59 -5.91 -21.91
C LEU A 534 4.67 -6.78 -21.07
N VAL A 535 3.66 -6.17 -20.45
CA VAL A 535 2.78 -6.84 -19.50
C VAL A 535 1.37 -6.89 -20.04
N ASN A 536 0.65 -7.95 -19.68
CA ASN A 536 -0.75 -8.07 -20.04
C ASN A 536 -1.55 -7.02 -19.26
N ALA A 537 -2.27 -6.15 -19.97
CA ALA A 537 -2.98 -5.03 -19.36
C ALA A 537 -4.12 -5.51 -18.44
N TYR A 538 -4.87 -6.54 -18.85
CA TYR A 538 -5.88 -7.19 -18.02
C TYR A 538 -5.27 -7.75 -16.72
N GLY A 539 -4.18 -8.53 -16.82
CA GLY A 539 -3.53 -9.13 -15.65
C GLY A 539 -2.95 -8.10 -14.69
N GLN A 540 -2.49 -6.95 -15.20
CA GLN A 540 -2.03 -5.84 -14.37
C GLN A 540 -3.18 -5.20 -13.58
N TYR A 541 -4.32 -4.97 -14.23
CA TYR A 541 -5.51 -4.45 -13.56
C TYR A 541 -6.10 -5.46 -12.56
N GLU A 542 -6.10 -6.76 -12.90
CA GLU A 542 -6.51 -7.85 -12.01
C GLU A 542 -5.64 -7.93 -10.75
N ALA A 543 -4.32 -7.78 -10.89
CA ALA A 543 -3.41 -7.71 -9.74
C ALA A 543 -3.72 -6.52 -8.83
N GLN A 544 -4.05 -5.35 -9.39
CA GLN A 544 -4.49 -4.19 -8.62
C GLN A 544 -5.81 -4.46 -7.87
N THR A 545 -6.78 -5.12 -8.52
CA THR A 545 -8.03 -5.50 -7.88
C THR A 545 -7.83 -6.47 -6.72
N ASN A 546 -6.92 -7.44 -6.86
CA ASN A 546 -6.56 -8.36 -5.79
C ASN A 546 -5.97 -7.64 -4.57
N LEU A 547 -5.22 -6.55 -4.75
CA LEU A 547 -4.70 -5.75 -3.63
C LEU A 547 -5.82 -5.00 -2.88
N VAL A 548 -6.85 -4.55 -3.59
CA VAL A 548 -8.05 -3.95 -2.96
C VAL A 548 -8.83 -5.02 -2.19
N GLU A 549 -8.95 -6.23 -2.74
CA GLU A 549 -9.56 -7.37 -2.06
C GLU A 549 -8.79 -7.76 -0.78
N GLU A 550 -7.45 -7.84 -0.86
CA GLU A 550 -6.59 -8.09 0.31
C GLU A 550 -6.81 -7.01 1.38
N SER A 551 -6.82 -5.74 0.97
CA SER A 551 -7.07 -4.60 1.86
C SER A 551 -8.46 -4.65 2.51
N LEU A 552 -9.49 -5.07 1.77
CA LEU A 552 -10.83 -5.29 2.29
C LEU A 552 -10.84 -6.41 3.35
N ASN A 553 -10.19 -7.54 3.05
CA ASN A 553 -10.09 -8.67 3.99
C ASN A 553 -9.37 -8.29 5.29
N MET A 554 -8.29 -7.51 5.21
CA MET A 554 -7.60 -6.98 6.38
C MET A 554 -8.49 -6.03 7.21
N ALA A 555 -9.25 -5.15 6.54
CA ALA A 555 -10.18 -4.23 7.20
C ALA A 555 -11.30 -4.99 7.93
N ILE A 556 -11.86 -6.03 7.31
CA ILE A 556 -12.87 -6.91 7.91
C ILE A 556 -12.30 -7.63 9.15
N LEU A 557 -11.13 -8.24 9.02
CA LEU A 557 -10.49 -8.95 10.14
C LEU A 557 -10.18 -8.00 11.30
N SER A 558 -9.70 -6.80 10.99
CA SER A 558 -9.46 -5.73 11.96
C SER A 558 -10.75 -5.33 12.69
N ALA A 559 -11.85 -5.12 11.96
CA ALA A 559 -13.14 -4.79 12.55
C ALA A 559 -13.65 -5.89 13.49
N ILE A 560 -13.54 -7.17 13.09
CA ILE A 560 -13.94 -8.31 13.92
C ILE A 560 -13.17 -8.33 15.24
N ILE A 561 -11.84 -8.24 15.18
CA ILE A 561 -10.98 -8.21 16.37
C ILE A 561 -11.35 -7.01 17.26
N THR A 562 -11.53 -5.84 16.66
CA THR A 562 -11.85 -4.61 17.38
C THR A 562 -13.22 -4.68 18.07
N ILE A 563 -14.24 -5.28 17.43
CA ILE A 563 -15.56 -5.51 18.02
C ILE A 563 -15.47 -6.43 19.25
N ILE A 564 -14.63 -7.48 19.20
CA ILE A 564 -14.40 -8.37 20.34
C ILE A 564 -13.74 -7.58 21.48
N VAL A 565 -12.70 -6.80 21.17
CA VAL A 565 -11.93 -6.02 22.15
C VAL A 565 -12.77 -4.93 22.79
N ILE A 566 -13.57 -4.19 22.01
CA ILE A 566 -14.42 -3.13 22.56
C ILE A 566 -15.51 -3.71 23.43
N SER A 567 -16.15 -4.81 23.03
CA SER A 567 -17.16 -5.51 23.83
C SER A 567 -16.59 -5.95 25.18
N PHE A 568 -15.36 -6.48 25.18
CA PHE A 568 -14.64 -6.81 26.41
C PHE A 568 -14.46 -5.60 27.33
N PHE A 569 -14.05 -4.44 26.80
CA PHE A 569 -13.90 -3.22 27.59
C PHE A 569 -15.23 -2.70 28.15
N TYR A 570 -16.33 -2.80 27.39
CA TYR A 570 -17.66 -2.45 27.91
C TYR A 570 -18.08 -3.35 29.07
N ILE A 571 -17.88 -4.67 28.95
CA ILE A 571 -18.14 -5.61 30.05
C ILE A 571 -17.31 -5.24 31.28
N LEU A 572 -16.02 -4.93 31.09
CA LEU A 572 -15.12 -4.56 32.16
C LEU A 572 -15.53 -3.24 32.84
N LEU A 573 -15.94 -2.23 32.08
CA LEU A 573 -16.43 -0.95 32.61
C LEU A 573 -17.63 -1.17 33.53
N HIS A 574 -18.61 -1.94 33.06
CA HIS A 574 -19.83 -2.22 33.81
C HIS A 574 -19.51 -3.00 35.09
N LEU A 575 -18.63 -4.00 35.02
CA LEU A 575 -18.21 -4.76 36.21
C LEU A 575 -17.54 -3.85 37.25
N LEU A 576 -16.69 -2.91 36.81
CA LEU A 576 -16.07 -1.92 37.70
C LEU A 576 -17.10 -0.95 38.29
N TYR A 577 -18.09 -0.53 37.51
CA TYR A 577 -19.20 0.32 37.96
C TYR A 577 -20.01 -0.35 39.08
N PHE A 578 -20.48 -1.59 38.86
CA PHE A 578 -21.22 -2.35 39.89
C PHE A 578 -20.37 -2.60 41.13
N THR A 579 -19.06 -2.84 40.96
CA THR A 579 -18.14 -3.02 42.08
C THR A 579 -17.98 -1.73 42.89
N HIS A 580 -17.82 -0.58 42.23
CA HIS A 580 -17.63 0.71 42.88
C HIS A 580 -18.88 1.16 43.65
N PHE A 581 -20.04 1.09 43.01
CA PHE A 581 -21.30 1.58 43.57
C PHE A 581 -22.12 0.51 44.28
N ARG A 582 -21.57 -0.70 44.49
CA ARG A 582 -22.28 -1.87 45.05
C ARG A 582 -23.17 -1.50 46.23
N ARG A 583 -22.61 -0.87 47.28
CA ARG A 583 -23.35 -0.51 48.49
C ARG A 583 -24.52 0.43 48.19
N THR A 584 -24.29 1.46 47.36
CA THR A 584 -25.30 2.44 46.98
C THR A 584 -26.41 1.81 46.14
N ILE A 585 -26.05 0.90 45.22
CA ILE A 585 -26.99 0.15 44.39
C ILE A 585 -27.86 -0.76 45.27
N VAL A 586 -27.25 -1.56 46.16
CA VAL A 586 -27.97 -2.44 47.10
C VAL A 586 -28.98 -1.66 47.96
N ILE A 587 -28.56 -0.54 48.57
CA ILE A 587 -29.43 0.25 49.44
C ILE A 587 -30.65 0.78 48.67
N LYS A 588 -30.44 1.33 47.47
CA LYS A 588 -31.53 1.86 46.64
C LYS A 588 -32.45 0.75 46.14
N PHE A 589 -31.90 -0.40 45.79
CA PHE A 589 -32.65 -1.58 45.37
C PHE A 589 -33.57 -2.08 46.49
N ILE A 590 -33.02 -2.30 47.70
CA ILE A 590 -33.80 -2.74 48.87
C ILE A 590 -34.86 -1.71 49.26
N SER A 591 -34.62 -0.40 49.05
CA SER A 591 -35.62 0.64 49.29
C SER A 591 -36.79 0.66 48.28
N GLY A 592 -36.84 -0.28 47.35
CA GLY A 592 -37.89 -0.37 46.32
C GLY A 592 -37.74 0.65 45.19
N MET A 593 -36.54 1.24 45.01
CA MET A 593 -36.32 2.19 43.92
C MET A 593 -36.30 1.44 42.58
N PRO A 594 -37.02 1.92 41.54
CA PRO A 594 -36.98 1.28 40.23
C PRO A 594 -35.56 1.25 39.66
N ASN A 595 -35.17 0.10 39.14
CA ASN A 595 -33.85 -0.18 38.58
C ASN A 595 -33.31 0.89 37.61
N LEU A 596 -34.12 1.34 36.66
CA LEU A 596 -33.72 2.38 35.71
C LEU A 596 -33.34 3.70 36.42
N ARG A 597 -34.00 4.03 37.53
CA ARG A 597 -33.72 5.23 38.33
C ARG A 597 -32.41 5.10 39.11
N ILE A 598 -32.04 3.88 39.52
CA ILE A 598 -30.77 3.61 40.20
C ILE A 598 -29.59 3.90 39.27
N HIS A 599 -29.67 3.44 38.01
CA HIS A 599 -28.57 3.50 37.05
C HIS A 599 -28.60 4.73 36.13
N ARG A 600 -29.66 5.55 36.19
CA ARG A 600 -29.82 6.78 35.39
C ARG A 600 -28.55 7.66 35.32
N PRO A 601 -27.82 7.96 36.41
CA PRO A 601 -26.63 8.80 36.33
C PRO A 601 -25.51 8.16 35.49
N PHE A 602 -25.35 6.84 35.57
CA PHE A 602 -24.33 6.11 34.80
C PHE A 602 -24.65 6.16 33.30
N ILE A 603 -25.91 5.90 32.94
CA ILE A 603 -26.39 5.98 31.54
C ILE A 603 -26.13 7.37 30.94
N PHE A 604 -26.39 8.45 31.69
CA PHE A 604 -26.15 9.82 31.20
C PHE A 604 -24.66 10.16 31.07
N VAL A 605 -23.81 9.71 31.99
CA VAL A 605 -22.36 9.93 31.89
C VAL A 605 -21.80 9.20 30.67
N GLU A 606 -22.19 7.96 30.46
CA GLU A 606 -21.74 7.17 29.31
C GLU A 606 -22.22 7.74 27.98
N LEU A 607 -23.49 8.15 27.90
CA LEU A 607 -24.02 8.88 26.74
C LEU A 607 -23.24 10.17 26.49
N GLY A 608 -22.93 10.94 27.54
CA GLY A 608 -22.12 12.15 27.43
C GLY A 608 -20.72 11.88 26.88
N LEU A 609 -20.05 10.81 27.34
CA LEU A 609 -18.75 10.40 26.83
C LEU A 609 -18.80 9.99 25.35
N LEU A 610 -19.84 9.27 24.95
CA LEU A 610 -20.06 8.89 23.56
C LEU A 610 -20.34 10.10 22.65
N LEU A 611 -21.06 11.11 23.14
CA LEU A 611 -21.27 12.37 22.42
C LEU A 611 -19.97 13.18 22.24
N ILE A 612 -19.05 13.11 23.21
CA ILE A 612 -17.71 13.72 23.08
C ILE A 612 -16.86 12.96 22.06
N LEU A 613 -17.03 11.65 21.94
CA LEU A 613 -16.30 10.81 21.00
C LEU A 613 -16.75 11.02 19.54
N LEU A 614 -18.03 11.35 19.32
CA LEU A 614 -18.62 11.49 17.99
C LEU A 614 -17.87 12.48 17.06
N PRO A 615 -17.52 13.72 17.47
CA PRO A 615 -16.73 14.63 16.63
C PRO A 615 -15.37 14.05 16.24
N THR A 616 -14.66 13.40 17.17
CA THR A 616 -13.36 12.79 16.91
C THR A 616 -13.46 11.69 15.86
N LEU A 617 -14.47 10.82 15.97
CA LEU A 617 -14.70 9.77 14.98
C LEU A 617 -15.09 10.34 13.61
N THR A 618 -15.87 11.42 13.60
CA THR A 618 -16.29 12.09 12.35
C THR A 618 -15.11 12.69 11.60
N ILE A 619 -14.18 13.33 12.32
CA ILE A 619 -12.95 13.87 11.71
C ILE A 619 -12.10 12.76 11.10
N ILE A 620 -11.98 11.61 11.79
CA ILE A 620 -11.12 10.50 11.34
C ILE A 620 -11.73 9.75 10.15
N SER A 621 -13.04 9.51 10.16
CA SER A 621 -13.74 8.83 9.06
C SER A 621 -14.05 9.73 7.88
N ASN A 622 -13.99 11.05 8.07
CA ASN A 622 -14.53 12.06 7.16
C ASN A 622 -16.03 11.89 6.87
N GLU A 623 -16.75 11.12 7.70
CA GLU A 623 -18.13 10.71 7.44
C GLU A 623 -18.95 10.67 8.74
N PHE A 624 -19.85 11.65 8.89
CA PHE A 624 -20.67 11.80 10.10
C PHE A 624 -21.59 10.60 10.35
N LEU A 625 -22.21 10.06 9.29
CA LEU A 625 -23.19 8.97 9.43
C LEU A 625 -22.55 7.68 9.95
N TYR A 626 -21.33 7.34 9.51
CA TYR A 626 -20.59 6.19 10.04
C TYR A 626 -20.25 6.35 11.51
N SER A 627 -19.77 7.54 11.86
CA SER A 627 -19.43 7.86 13.24
C SER A 627 -20.66 7.81 14.16
N LEU A 628 -21.79 8.34 13.69
CA LEU A 628 -23.07 8.27 14.40
C LEU A 628 -23.56 6.83 14.56
N PHE A 629 -23.45 6.01 13.51
CA PHE A 629 -23.81 4.60 13.55
C PHE A 629 -22.98 3.83 14.59
N VAL A 630 -21.65 4.04 14.61
CA VAL A 630 -20.76 3.40 15.59
C VAL A 630 -21.13 3.83 17.01
N VAL A 631 -21.25 5.14 17.25
CA VAL A 631 -21.61 5.66 18.59
C VAL A 631 -22.96 5.12 19.07
N SER A 632 -23.95 5.08 18.19
CA SER A 632 -25.28 4.55 18.51
C SER A 632 -25.24 3.06 18.82
N THR A 633 -24.47 2.30 18.05
CA THR A 633 -24.28 0.86 18.26
C THR A 633 -23.59 0.59 19.60
N LEU A 634 -22.53 1.34 19.92
CA LEU A 634 -21.82 1.23 21.20
C LEU A 634 -22.71 1.58 22.39
N TRP A 635 -23.56 2.61 22.25
CA TRP A 635 -24.55 2.95 23.26
C TRP A 635 -25.55 1.80 23.48
N PHE A 636 -26.05 1.20 22.40
CA PHE A 636 -26.97 0.07 22.49
C PHE A 636 -26.33 -1.18 23.11
N ILE A 637 -25.08 -1.50 22.73
CA ILE A 637 -24.29 -2.58 23.34
C ILE A 637 -24.12 -2.34 24.85
N SER A 638 -23.78 -1.12 25.25
CA SER A 638 -23.70 -0.77 26.67
C SER A 638 -25.01 -1.04 27.39
N LEU A 639 -26.14 -0.56 26.86
CA LEU A 639 -27.44 -0.74 27.49
C LEU A 639 -27.80 -2.23 27.66
N ILE A 640 -27.51 -3.06 26.66
CA ILE A 640 -27.71 -4.52 26.76
C ILE A 640 -26.85 -5.09 27.90
N ILE A 641 -25.57 -4.74 27.96
CA ILE A 641 -24.66 -5.22 29.01
C ILE A 641 -25.15 -4.78 30.39
N LEU A 642 -25.59 -3.53 30.52
CA LEU A 642 -26.17 -3.01 31.75
C LEU A 642 -27.40 -3.82 32.17
N LEU A 643 -28.35 -4.06 31.26
CA LEU A 643 -29.55 -4.86 31.54
C LEU A 643 -29.22 -6.29 31.99
N VAL A 644 -28.25 -6.95 31.33
CA VAL A 644 -27.79 -8.28 31.72
C VAL A 644 -27.18 -8.27 33.13
N GLN A 645 -26.33 -7.28 33.44
CA GLN A 645 -25.72 -7.18 34.77
C GLN A 645 -26.72 -6.83 35.86
N MET A 646 -27.72 -6.01 35.56
CA MET A 646 -28.83 -5.70 36.46
C MET A 646 -29.57 -6.98 36.84
N LYS A 647 -29.98 -7.79 35.86
CA LYS A 647 -30.68 -9.06 36.11
C LYS A 647 -29.84 -10.04 36.94
N ASN A 648 -28.55 -10.16 36.62
CA ASN A 648 -27.63 -11.01 37.38
C ASN A 648 -27.48 -10.53 38.83
N PHE A 649 -27.44 -9.21 39.04
CA PHE A 649 -27.37 -8.61 40.36
C PHE A 649 -28.65 -8.85 41.17
N GLU A 650 -29.83 -8.69 40.57
CA GLU A 650 -31.12 -8.96 41.21
C GLU A 650 -31.23 -10.41 41.67
N ASN A 651 -30.96 -11.36 40.79
CA ASN A 651 -30.99 -12.78 41.10
C ASN A 651 -30.05 -13.10 42.28
N GLY A 652 -28.79 -12.65 42.22
CA GLY A 652 -27.84 -12.88 43.29
C GLY A 652 -28.19 -12.22 44.63
N GLN A 653 -28.98 -11.13 44.64
CA GLN A 653 -29.49 -10.55 45.88
C GLN A 653 -30.71 -11.33 46.40
N ILE A 654 -31.62 -11.75 45.53
CA ILE A 654 -32.78 -12.57 45.87
C ILE A 654 -32.33 -13.92 46.48
N ASP A 655 -31.32 -14.56 45.90
CA ASP A 655 -30.79 -15.84 46.38
C ASP A 655 -30.13 -15.66 47.77
N SER A 656 -29.37 -14.58 47.95
CA SER A 656 -28.77 -14.23 49.26
C SER A 656 -29.80 -13.90 50.35
N LEU A 657 -30.99 -13.39 49.96
CA LEU A 657 -32.10 -13.10 50.87
C LEU A 657 -32.94 -14.35 51.17
N LYS A 658 -32.92 -15.36 50.29
CA LYS A 658 -33.53 -16.67 50.48
C LYS A 658 -32.65 -17.64 51.28
N GLY A 659 -31.37 -17.30 51.48
CA GLY A 659 -30.42 -18.11 52.24
C GLY A 659 -29.75 -19.23 51.44
N GLU A 660 -29.72 -19.11 50.11
CA GLU A 660 -29.01 -20.03 49.19
C GLU A 660 -27.60 -19.54 48.83
#